data_AF-A0A2R6HGD5-F1
#
_entry.id   AF-A0A2R6HGD5-F1
#
_cell.length_a   1.000
_cell.length_b   1.000
_cell.length_c   1.000
_cell.angle_alpha   90.00
_cell.angle_beta   90.00
_cell.angle_gamma   90.00
#
_symmetry.space_group_name_H-M   'P 1'
#
loop_
_entity.id
_entity.type
_entity.pdbx_description
1 polymer ?
#
loop_
_entity_poly.entity_id
_entity_poly.type
_entity_poly.pdbx_seq_one_letter_code
_entity_poly.pdbx_strand_id
1 'polypeptide(L)'
;MSLDTRDPQQQQQLGGEDSLGGKFYPLYQWLFDEDSEFVKNVEKKLAQARMADNVEMFLSRSLAVGLIAGLGLWLLGSIAGYLFLQFIGWSPIVPLPESISPIARAIREPLIIIVSGLLLGSFGFAIGFGSIVSIPYFRANGRKREINVLLADSVAFMYALAVGGMNQLEILRAMAKADDTYGEVSKEFQSIVLETEYFDTDYRTAVRNQALESPSDELSQFLTDMLSILNSGGNLTDFLEDQKDKQMRTAKQEQKKLLDTMELFGEMYMTLSLFPLLLIIILVIMSMMGSGDQTTLLYGTVYGLIPLIGMGFLVLTSTVTQDEIGDGYLRPDAGEDFAVEEGIAVFNPGLVEEYTGDKKVFDHIKRQEGTYELMQILKAPHLFFRNHPKMVFVVTVPLTLLVLVGTVVAESAPLSWDAMKAQPVWGTFIWVYVPLYLNLLPLSIFYEWNVQSRRAILGGLSENLRKLASANDTGMTLLESLKIVSETSSGKLAEEFETMHSKVNYGTSLKDALREFNNTYHIPRLARTVRLISEAQEASSQIQDVLSTAAKSSENQDDIDRERKTRTRMQMVIIIMTYLTLLAVMALLKIQFLDTMAGLAETSGQAAQETEEFSQAIDPDLLSMLFFHAVTLQALISSFIAGYIRNVQIISGVKYAVALATVALVAWTAVEQISSGGTEGGEALLLLVGSAGWSLWGQGRPSILPGCNGSADTGGCNSFTRQSLLSAETDPFRLESQFECSRTYSHQYDNKPERTCGAGRVDDSTRDDGVQGTNCQTGRCRQHD
;
A
#
# COMPACT_ATOMS: atom_id res chain seq x y z
N MET A 1 -21.31 -14.43 20.72
CA MET A 1 -20.57 -15.72 20.81
C MET A 1 -19.09 -15.53 20.48
N SER A 2 -18.19 -16.26 21.13
CA SER A 2 -16.76 -16.18 20.84
C SER A 2 -16.34 -17.27 19.86
N LEU A 3 -15.78 -16.87 18.72
CA LEU A 3 -15.03 -17.74 17.80
C LEU A 3 -13.53 -17.74 18.13
N ASP A 4 -13.16 -17.38 19.38
CA ASP A 4 -11.77 -17.29 19.81
C ASP A 4 -11.17 -18.71 19.82
N THR A 5 -10.21 -18.94 18.93
CA THR A 5 -9.54 -20.24 18.71
C THR A 5 -8.46 -20.54 19.75
N ARG A 6 -8.37 -19.76 20.83
CA ARG A 6 -7.41 -19.98 21.91
C ARG A 6 -7.67 -21.33 22.59
N ASP A 7 -6.57 -22.02 22.90
CA ASP A 7 -6.58 -23.32 23.57
C ASP A 7 -7.45 -23.25 24.85
N PRO A 8 -8.45 -24.13 25.01
CA PRO A 8 -9.31 -24.18 26.19
C PRO A 8 -8.53 -24.21 27.51
N GLN A 9 -7.33 -24.81 27.52
CA GLN A 9 -6.47 -24.87 28.70
C GLN A 9 -5.91 -23.49 29.10
N GLN A 10 -5.62 -22.61 28.13
CA GLN A 10 -5.19 -21.24 28.40
C GLN A 10 -6.34 -20.38 28.94
N GLN A 11 -7.55 -20.53 28.40
CA GLN A 11 -8.74 -19.81 28.91
C GLN A 11 -9.04 -20.19 30.38
N GLN A 12 -8.89 -21.47 30.72
CA GLN A 12 -9.13 -21.95 32.09
C GLN A 12 -8.04 -21.49 33.09
N GLN A 13 -6.78 -21.40 32.67
CA GLN A 13 -5.70 -20.83 33.49
C GLN A 13 -5.85 -19.33 33.76
N LEU A 14 -6.44 -18.57 32.83
CA LEU A 14 -6.67 -17.13 32.99
C LEU A 14 -7.86 -16.82 33.91
N GLY A 15 -8.85 -17.71 33.99
CA GLY A 15 -10.09 -17.53 34.76
C GLY A 15 -10.11 -18.06 36.20
N GLY A 16 -9.10 -18.82 36.64
CA GLY A 16 -9.08 -19.42 37.99
C GLY A 16 -8.79 -18.43 39.13
N GLU A 17 -9.20 -18.75 40.36
CA GLU A 17 -8.91 -17.96 41.58
C GLU A 17 -7.40 -17.74 41.82
N ASP A 18 -6.58 -18.71 41.40
CA ASP A 18 -5.12 -18.64 41.50
C ASP A 18 -4.46 -17.74 40.42
N SER A 19 -5.21 -17.33 39.40
CA SER A 19 -4.71 -16.46 38.34
C SER A 19 -4.46 -15.04 38.85
N LEU A 20 -3.63 -14.27 38.13
CA LEU A 20 -3.38 -12.86 38.43
C LEU A 20 -4.69 -12.04 38.49
N GLY A 21 -5.70 -12.41 37.70
CA GLY A 21 -7.02 -11.77 37.74
C GLY A 21 -7.80 -12.11 39.01
N GLY A 22 -7.71 -13.34 39.52
CA GLY A 22 -8.42 -13.76 40.73
C GLY A 22 -7.90 -13.05 41.97
N LYS A 23 -6.57 -12.94 42.10
CA LYS A 23 -5.92 -12.28 43.26
C LYS A 23 -6.19 -10.78 43.37
N PHE A 24 -6.43 -10.11 42.24
CA PHE A 24 -6.74 -8.67 42.20
C PHE A 24 -8.24 -8.37 42.12
N TYR A 25 -9.11 -9.39 42.14
CA TYR A 25 -10.55 -9.22 42.06
C TYR A 25 -11.16 -8.37 43.20
N PRO A 26 -10.70 -8.47 44.48
CA PRO A 26 -11.18 -7.57 45.53
C PRO A 26 -10.87 -6.09 45.27
N LEU A 27 -9.75 -5.80 44.59
CA LEU A 27 -9.39 -4.44 44.20
C LEU A 27 -10.31 -3.91 43.09
N TYR A 28 -10.72 -4.79 42.17
CA TYR A 28 -11.72 -4.47 41.16
C TYR A 28 -13.07 -4.11 41.80
N GLN A 29 -13.57 -4.94 42.71
CA GLN A 29 -14.85 -4.68 43.42
C GLN A 29 -14.83 -3.39 44.24
N TRP A 30 -13.67 -3.01 44.78
CA TRP A 30 -13.53 -1.75 45.51
C TRP A 30 -13.51 -0.53 44.58
N LEU A 31 -12.94 -0.66 43.39
CA LEU A 31 -12.71 0.45 42.46
C LEU A 31 -13.86 0.68 41.47
N PHE A 32 -14.55 -0.39 41.07
CA PHE A 32 -15.59 -0.37 40.06
C PHE A 32 -16.90 -0.92 40.62
N ASP A 33 -17.97 -0.15 40.44
CA ASP A 33 -19.33 -0.58 40.70
C ASP A 33 -19.88 -1.35 39.49
N GLU A 34 -20.75 -2.34 39.72
CA GLU A 34 -21.36 -3.18 38.68
C GLU A 34 -22.15 -2.33 37.66
N ASP A 35 -22.71 -1.21 38.13
CA ASP A 35 -23.49 -0.30 37.28
C ASP A 35 -22.66 0.76 36.53
N SER A 36 -21.34 0.77 36.70
CA SER A 36 -20.48 1.81 36.12
C SER A 36 -20.51 1.82 34.59
N GLU A 37 -20.65 3.01 34.01
CA GLU A 37 -20.69 3.21 32.55
C GLU A 37 -19.41 2.70 31.87
N PHE A 38 -18.27 2.79 32.57
CA PHE A 38 -16.99 2.26 32.10
C PHE A 38 -17.03 0.74 31.91
N VAL A 39 -17.53 -0.02 32.90
CA VAL A 39 -17.62 -1.49 32.83
C VAL A 39 -18.55 -1.90 31.69
N LYS A 40 -19.73 -1.28 31.58
CA LYS A 40 -20.69 -1.54 30.48
C LYS A 40 -20.11 -1.24 29.10
N ASN A 41 -19.31 -0.19 28.97
CA ASN A 41 -18.62 0.13 27.72
C ASN A 41 -17.55 -0.90 27.37
N VAL A 42 -16.76 -1.35 28.34
CA VAL A 42 -15.75 -2.40 28.13
C VAL A 42 -16.42 -3.74 27.80
N GLU A 43 -17.54 -4.07 28.45
CA GLU A 43 -18.38 -5.23 28.14
C GLU A 43 -18.85 -5.23 26.69
N LYS A 44 -19.47 -4.12 26.27
CA LYS A 44 -19.89 -3.94 24.89
C LYS A 44 -18.72 -4.08 23.91
N LYS A 45 -17.54 -3.57 24.25
CA LYS A 45 -16.35 -3.68 23.41
C LYS A 45 -15.75 -5.09 23.39
N LEU A 46 -15.84 -5.85 24.46
CA LEU A 46 -15.44 -7.26 24.50
C LEU A 46 -16.35 -8.11 23.61
N ALA A 47 -17.68 -7.89 23.69
CA ALA A 47 -18.64 -8.53 22.80
C ALA A 47 -18.39 -8.16 21.33
N GLN A 48 -18.26 -6.86 21.05
CA GLN A 48 -17.89 -6.33 19.72
C GLN A 48 -16.52 -6.82 19.22
N ALA A 49 -15.60 -7.21 20.10
CA ALA A 49 -14.30 -7.77 19.74
C ALA A 49 -14.31 -9.32 19.67
N ARG A 50 -15.45 -9.97 19.90
CA ARG A 50 -15.62 -11.44 20.02
C ARG A 50 -14.70 -12.09 21.05
N MET A 51 -14.34 -11.36 22.10
CA MET A 51 -13.50 -11.87 23.18
C MET A 51 -14.39 -12.59 24.21
N ALA A 52 -14.08 -13.84 24.52
CA ALA A 52 -14.83 -14.66 25.49
C ALA A 52 -14.56 -14.27 26.96
N ASP A 53 -13.79 -13.21 27.22
CA ASP A 53 -13.36 -12.85 28.57
C ASP A 53 -14.52 -12.18 29.32
N ASN A 54 -14.83 -12.68 30.53
CA ASN A 54 -15.72 -11.97 31.46
C ASN A 54 -15.13 -10.60 31.82
N VAL A 55 -15.95 -9.55 31.76
CA VAL A 55 -15.52 -8.15 31.89
C VAL A 55 -14.83 -7.86 33.20
N GLU A 56 -15.38 -8.39 34.30
CA GLU A 56 -14.84 -8.20 35.64
C GLU A 56 -13.43 -8.80 35.75
N MET A 57 -13.26 -10.02 35.25
CA MET A 57 -11.99 -10.73 35.28
C MET A 57 -10.95 -10.08 34.36
N PHE A 58 -11.41 -9.57 33.21
CA PHE A 58 -10.58 -8.82 32.27
C PHE A 58 -10.05 -7.53 32.89
N LEU A 59 -10.92 -6.75 33.55
CA LEU A 59 -10.55 -5.50 34.21
C LEU A 59 -9.67 -5.73 35.43
N SER A 60 -9.94 -6.77 36.23
CA SER A 60 -9.08 -7.19 37.33
C SER A 60 -7.66 -7.51 36.86
N ARG A 61 -7.52 -8.32 35.79
CA ARG A 61 -6.22 -8.61 35.16
C ARG A 61 -5.53 -7.34 34.66
N SER A 62 -6.28 -6.41 34.08
CA SER A 62 -5.76 -5.13 33.60
C SER A 62 -5.21 -4.28 34.74
N LEU A 63 -5.93 -4.23 35.88
CA LEU A 63 -5.47 -3.55 37.10
C LEU A 63 -4.20 -4.18 37.65
N ALA A 64 -4.12 -5.52 37.68
CA ALA A 64 -2.94 -6.24 38.16
C ALA A 64 -1.69 -5.87 37.35
N VAL A 65 -1.79 -5.91 36.01
CA VAL A 65 -0.66 -5.56 35.12
C VAL A 65 -0.32 -4.08 35.22
N GLY A 66 -1.33 -3.20 35.27
CA GLY A 66 -1.11 -1.77 35.50
C GLY A 66 -0.35 -1.51 36.79
N LEU A 67 -0.74 -2.15 37.89
CA LEU A 67 -0.10 -1.97 39.19
C LEU A 67 1.34 -2.51 39.20
N ILE A 68 1.59 -3.68 38.61
CA ILE A 68 2.94 -4.23 38.48
C ILE A 68 3.83 -3.32 37.63
N ALA A 69 3.35 -2.88 36.47
CA ALA A 69 4.08 -1.96 35.59
C ALA A 69 4.35 -0.62 36.27
N GLY A 70 3.35 -0.09 36.99
CA GLY A 70 3.46 1.14 37.77
C GLY A 70 4.48 1.03 38.90
N LEU A 71 4.47 -0.06 39.68
CA LEU A 71 5.48 -0.29 40.72
C LEU A 71 6.89 -0.48 40.14
N GLY A 72 7.01 -1.19 39.01
CA GLY A 72 8.29 -1.36 38.32
C GLY A 72 8.87 -0.04 37.82
N LEU A 73 8.06 0.78 37.16
CA LEU A 73 8.47 2.10 36.69
C LEU A 73 8.65 3.13 37.80
N TRP A 74 7.93 2.97 38.92
CA TRP A 74 8.17 3.76 40.13
C TRP A 74 9.58 3.51 40.68
N LEU A 75 9.97 2.23 40.83
CA LEU A 75 11.32 1.85 41.27
C LEU A 75 12.40 2.36 40.30
N LEU A 76 12.23 2.14 39.00
CA LEU A 76 13.14 2.64 37.98
C LEU A 76 13.22 4.17 37.98
N GLY A 77 12.08 4.84 38.15
CA GLY A 77 12.02 6.30 38.20
C GLY A 77 12.73 6.87 39.41
N SER A 78 12.60 6.24 40.57
CA SER A 78 13.34 6.62 41.77
C SER A 78 14.86 6.39 41.61
N ILE A 79 15.28 5.30 40.95
CA ILE A 79 16.70 5.05 40.63
C ILE A 79 17.22 6.08 39.62
N ALA A 80 16.47 6.38 38.57
CA ALA A 80 16.83 7.36 37.57
C ALA A 80 16.92 8.79 38.16
N GLY A 81 15.97 9.15 39.04
CA GLY A 81 16.00 10.40 39.78
C GLY A 81 17.23 10.52 40.68
N TYR A 82 17.63 9.42 41.33
CA TYR A 82 18.86 9.35 42.11
C TYR A 82 20.13 9.53 41.24
N LEU A 83 20.23 8.82 40.11
CA LEU A 83 21.36 8.93 39.18
C LEU A 83 21.45 10.32 38.53
N PHE A 84 20.31 10.91 38.17
CA PHE A 84 20.24 12.26 37.60
C PHE A 84 20.85 13.30 38.55
N LEU A 85 20.53 13.21 39.85
CA LEU A 85 21.12 14.08 40.87
C LEU A 85 22.63 13.86 41.01
N GLN A 86 23.12 12.64 40.81
CA GLN A 86 24.54 12.31 40.97
C GLN A 86 25.42 12.72 39.77
N PHE A 87 24.94 12.58 38.53
CA PHE A 87 25.76 12.78 37.33
C PHE A 87 25.56 14.13 36.65
N ILE A 88 24.32 14.62 36.60
CA ILE A 88 23.98 15.87 35.90
C ILE A 88 23.91 17.02 36.90
N GLY A 89 23.39 16.75 38.10
CA GLY A 89 23.18 17.75 39.13
C GLY A 89 22.07 18.75 38.75
N TRP A 90 21.38 19.29 39.75
CA TRP A 90 20.38 20.34 39.53
C TRP A 90 20.80 21.62 40.25
N SER A 91 21.29 22.58 39.50
CA SER A 91 21.63 23.90 40.03
C SER A 91 20.35 24.74 40.23
N PRO A 92 20.14 25.34 41.42
CA PRO A 92 19.00 26.22 41.61
C PRO A 92 19.13 27.46 40.73
N ILE A 93 18.04 27.80 40.04
CA ILE A 93 17.91 29.03 39.23
C ILE A 93 17.97 30.29 40.12
N VAL A 94 17.68 30.15 41.42
CA VAL A 94 17.70 31.24 42.42
C VAL A 94 18.77 30.95 43.50
N PRO A 95 19.76 31.83 43.71
CA PRO A 95 20.75 31.67 44.77
C PRO A 95 20.10 31.86 46.15
N LEU A 96 20.22 30.86 47.03
CA LEU A 96 19.70 30.89 48.39
C LEU A 96 20.81 31.29 49.39
N PRO A 97 20.50 32.02 50.47
CA PRO A 97 21.46 32.32 51.55
C PRO A 97 22.08 31.04 52.15
N GLU A 98 23.37 31.10 52.51
CA GLU A 98 24.15 29.93 52.96
C GLU A 98 23.52 29.22 54.17
N SER A 99 22.84 29.96 55.06
CA SER A 99 22.15 29.42 56.24
C SER A 99 20.93 28.54 55.93
N ILE A 100 20.32 28.69 54.75
CA ILE A 100 19.11 27.96 54.32
C ILE A 100 19.47 26.87 53.29
N SER A 101 20.63 26.98 52.64
CA SER A 101 21.09 26.07 51.58
C SER A 101 21.19 24.58 51.97
N PRO A 102 21.66 24.16 53.18
CA PRO A 102 21.73 22.74 53.53
C PRO A 102 20.34 22.14 53.82
N ILE A 103 19.45 22.91 54.45
CA ILE A 103 18.07 22.49 54.74
C ILE A 103 17.29 22.34 53.43
N ALA A 104 17.49 23.27 52.49
CA ALA A 104 16.86 23.22 51.17
C ALA A 104 17.30 22.01 50.34
N ARG A 105 18.59 21.61 50.40
CA ARG A 105 19.09 20.40 49.72
C ARG A 105 18.53 19.12 50.34
N ALA A 106 18.51 19.03 51.67
CA ALA A 106 18.00 17.88 52.42
C ALA A 106 16.51 17.55 52.13
N ILE A 107 15.70 18.56 51.80
CA ILE A 107 14.29 18.37 51.42
C ILE A 107 14.15 18.14 49.90
N ARG A 108 14.92 18.84 49.08
CA ARG A 108 14.77 18.83 47.62
C ARG A 108 15.18 17.50 47.00
N GLU A 109 16.30 16.93 47.42
CA GLU A 109 16.82 15.68 46.86
C GLU A 109 15.84 14.50 47.01
N PRO A 110 15.30 14.19 48.21
CA PRO A 110 14.30 13.12 48.33
C PRO A 110 12.99 13.48 47.63
N LEU A 111 12.62 14.75 47.57
CA LEU A 111 11.42 15.19 46.85
C LEU A 111 11.54 14.92 45.35
N ILE A 112 12.69 15.19 44.72
CA ILE A 112 12.91 14.89 43.29
C ILE A 112 12.83 13.38 43.04
N ILE A 113 13.39 12.54 43.90
CA ILE A 113 13.36 11.07 43.78
C ILE A 113 11.93 10.54 43.92
N ILE A 114 11.17 11.05 44.90
CA ILE A 114 9.78 10.64 45.13
C ILE A 114 8.89 11.11 43.97
N VAL A 115 9.04 12.36 43.52
CA VAL A 115 8.24 12.92 42.43
C VAL A 115 8.56 12.23 41.11
N SER A 116 9.83 12.02 40.78
CA SER A 116 10.22 11.29 39.56
C SER A 116 9.74 9.84 39.58
N GLY A 117 9.87 9.15 40.71
CA GLY A 117 9.30 7.81 40.92
C GLY A 117 7.79 7.81 40.75
N LEU A 118 7.07 8.72 41.43
CA LEU A 118 5.60 8.76 41.37
C LEU A 118 5.08 9.13 39.98
N LEU A 119 5.73 10.05 39.29
CA LEU A 119 5.39 10.40 37.90
C LEU A 119 5.57 9.18 36.99
N LEU A 120 6.76 8.57 36.98
CA LEU A 120 7.03 7.41 36.14
C LEU A 120 6.18 6.19 36.52
N GLY A 121 5.89 6.01 37.81
CA GLY A 121 4.98 4.96 38.28
C GLY A 121 3.53 5.19 37.85
N SER A 122 3.06 6.44 37.89
CA SER A 122 1.72 6.79 37.40
C SER A 122 1.61 6.59 35.89
N PHE A 123 2.66 6.98 35.13
CA PHE A 123 2.76 6.68 33.69
C PHE A 123 2.78 5.18 33.43
N GLY A 124 3.54 4.41 34.23
CA GLY A 124 3.59 2.96 34.11
C GLY A 124 2.26 2.28 34.38
N PHE A 125 1.52 2.76 35.38
CA PHE A 125 0.16 2.29 35.63
C PHE A 125 -0.78 2.63 34.48
N ALA A 126 -0.79 3.88 34.03
CA ALA A 126 -1.64 4.33 32.93
C ALA A 126 -1.36 3.57 31.64
N ILE A 127 -0.09 3.33 31.31
CA ILE A 127 0.32 2.54 30.13
C ILE A 127 -0.03 1.06 30.33
N GLY A 128 0.28 0.46 31.48
CA GLY A 128 0.02 -0.96 31.74
C GLY A 128 -1.48 -1.29 31.76
N PHE A 129 -2.29 -0.52 32.50
CA PHE A 129 -3.74 -0.67 32.54
C PHE A 129 -4.37 -0.28 31.20
N GLY A 130 -4.01 0.90 30.67
CA GLY A 130 -4.57 1.43 29.44
C GLY A 130 -4.25 0.57 28.21
N SER A 131 -3.06 -0.02 28.13
CA SER A 131 -2.70 -0.92 27.03
C SER A 131 -3.61 -2.14 26.98
N ILE A 132 -3.86 -2.82 28.10
CA ILE A 132 -4.74 -4.00 28.11
C ILE A 132 -6.19 -3.59 27.83
N VAL A 133 -6.70 -2.54 28.48
CA VAL A 133 -8.06 -2.05 28.25
C VAL A 133 -8.27 -1.59 26.81
N SER A 134 -7.23 -1.08 26.15
CA SER A 134 -7.32 -0.66 24.75
C SER A 134 -7.42 -1.81 23.74
N ILE A 135 -7.03 -3.04 24.11
CA ILE A 135 -7.07 -4.22 23.20
C ILE A 135 -8.47 -4.45 22.60
N PRO A 136 -9.57 -4.57 23.39
CA PRO A 136 -10.90 -4.76 22.82
C PRO A 136 -11.34 -3.59 21.94
N TYR A 137 -10.93 -2.35 22.26
CA TYR A 137 -11.23 -1.19 21.41
C TYR A 137 -10.51 -1.26 20.07
N PHE A 138 -9.22 -1.59 20.05
CA PHE A 138 -8.47 -1.74 18.81
C PHE A 138 -8.98 -2.90 17.96
N ARG A 139 -9.32 -4.04 18.57
CA ARG A 139 -9.92 -5.18 17.87
C ARG A 139 -11.30 -4.85 17.31
N ALA A 140 -12.21 -4.31 18.13
CA ALA A 140 -13.55 -3.93 17.69
C ALA A 140 -13.51 -2.87 16.58
N ASN A 141 -12.62 -1.88 16.67
CA ASN A 141 -12.44 -0.88 15.61
C ASN A 141 -11.81 -1.47 14.35
N GLY A 142 -10.88 -2.42 14.48
CA GLY A 142 -10.33 -3.18 13.36
C GLY A 142 -11.42 -3.93 12.61
N ARG A 143 -12.28 -4.67 13.35
CA ARG A 143 -13.45 -5.37 12.80
C ARG A 143 -14.45 -4.42 12.17
N LYS A 144 -14.78 -3.30 12.83
CA LYS A 144 -15.65 -2.24 12.28
C LYS A 144 -15.15 -1.76 10.92
N ARG A 145 -13.86 -1.42 10.84
CA ARG A 145 -13.22 -0.96 9.60
C ARG A 145 -13.31 -2.02 8.51
N GLU A 146 -13.02 -3.28 8.85
CA GLU A 146 -13.09 -4.39 7.91
C GLU A 146 -14.50 -4.62 7.37
N ILE A 147 -15.49 -4.65 8.26
CA ILE A 147 -16.90 -4.77 7.89
C ILE A 147 -17.32 -3.63 6.96
N ASN A 148 -17.01 -2.38 7.29
CA ASN A 148 -17.44 -1.22 6.51
C ASN A 148 -16.86 -1.23 5.08
N VAL A 149 -15.59 -1.61 4.93
CA VAL A 149 -14.94 -1.68 3.61
C VAL A 149 -15.52 -2.81 2.77
N LEU A 150 -15.81 -3.96 3.37
CA LEU A 150 -16.31 -5.15 2.66
C LEU A 150 -17.83 -5.19 2.49
N LEU A 151 -18.58 -4.33 3.19
CA LEU A 151 -20.04 -4.35 3.20
C LEU A 151 -20.63 -4.20 1.79
N ALA A 152 -20.10 -3.28 0.99
CA ALA A 152 -20.62 -3.03 -0.34
C ALA A 152 -20.45 -4.24 -1.27
N ASP A 153 -19.29 -4.91 -1.21
CA ASP A 153 -19.04 -6.15 -1.97
C ASP A 153 -19.87 -7.33 -1.45
N SER A 154 -20.07 -7.42 -0.14
CA SER A 154 -20.87 -8.47 0.51
C SER A 154 -22.35 -8.36 0.14
N VAL A 155 -22.90 -7.14 0.14
CA VAL A 155 -24.28 -6.88 -0.31
C VAL A 155 -24.43 -7.17 -1.81
N ALA A 156 -23.43 -6.80 -2.63
CA ALA A 156 -23.43 -7.15 -4.06
C ALA A 156 -23.41 -8.66 -4.30
N PHE A 157 -22.65 -9.41 -3.47
CA PHE A 157 -22.64 -10.87 -3.48
C PHE A 157 -24.01 -11.44 -3.12
N MET A 158 -24.59 -11.04 -1.98
CA MET A 158 -25.93 -11.47 -1.57
C MET A 158 -27.00 -11.15 -2.63
N TYR A 159 -26.94 -9.96 -3.25
CA TYR A 159 -27.84 -9.57 -4.34
C TYR A 159 -27.68 -10.49 -5.55
N ALA A 160 -26.45 -10.71 -6.01
CA ALA A 160 -26.19 -11.57 -7.17
C ALA A 160 -26.71 -13.00 -6.93
N LEU A 161 -26.50 -13.53 -5.74
CA LEU A 161 -27.02 -14.82 -5.31
C LEU A 161 -28.57 -14.86 -5.25
N ALA A 162 -29.21 -13.78 -4.80
CA ALA A 162 -30.66 -13.65 -4.79
C ALA A 162 -31.26 -13.63 -6.21
N VAL A 163 -30.63 -12.91 -7.15
CA VAL A 163 -31.05 -12.92 -8.56
C VAL A 163 -30.78 -14.28 -9.21
N GLY A 164 -29.71 -14.96 -8.80
CA GLY A 164 -29.43 -16.35 -9.18
C GLY A 164 -30.45 -17.39 -8.68
N GLY A 165 -31.49 -16.96 -7.97
CA GLY A 165 -32.63 -17.79 -7.57
C GLY A 165 -32.46 -18.50 -6.23
N MET A 166 -31.41 -18.18 -5.45
CA MET A 166 -31.24 -18.77 -4.12
C MET A 166 -32.22 -18.21 -3.10
N ASN A 167 -32.61 -19.04 -2.14
CA ASN A 167 -33.50 -18.61 -1.06
C ASN A 167 -32.74 -17.81 0.02
N GLN A 168 -33.49 -17.16 0.90
CA GLN A 168 -32.95 -16.26 1.92
C GLN A 168 -31.95 -16.96 2.86
N LEU A 169 -32.26 -18.18 3.32
CA LEU A 169 -31.38 -18.94 4.20
C LEU A 169 -30.12 -19.42 3.48
N GLU A 170 -30.24 -19.81 2.20
CA GLU A 170 -29.09 -20.17 1.36
C GLU A 170 -28.15 -19.00 1.16
N ILE A 171 -28.67 -17.79 0.90
CA ILE A 171 -27.85 -16.58 0.78
C ILE A 171 -27.10 -16.29 2.09
N LEU A 172 -27.78 -16.38 3.25
CA LEU A 172 -27.15 -16.16 4.55
C LEU A 172 -26.08 -17.22 4.85
N ARG A 173 -26.30 -18.49 4.47
CA ARG A 173 -25.31 -19.57 4.60
C ARG A 173 -24.11 -19.38 3.68
N ALA A 174 -24.34 -19.00 2.42
CA ALA A 174 -23.28 -18.71 1.46
C ALA A 174 -22.41 -17.55 1.96
N MET A 175 -23.04 -16.48 2.47
CA MET A 175 -22.34 -15.35 3.09
C MET A 175 -21.56 -15.79 4.35
N ALA A 176 -22.13 -16.65 5.19
CA ALA A 176 -21.46 -17.18 6.37
C ALA A 176 -20.24 -18.08 6.06
N LYS A 177 -20.26 -18.79 4.93
CA LYS A 177 -19.18 -19.70 4.50
C LYS A 177 -18.05 -19.00 3.72
N ALA A 178 -18.30 -17.82 3.17
CA ALA A 178 -17.31 -17.08 2.37
C ALA A 178 -16.37 -16.23 3.26
N ASP A 179 -15.88 -16.76 4.38
CA ASP A 179 -15.02 -16.03 5.33
C ASP A 179 -13.60 -15.79 4.80
N ASP A 180 -13.13 -16.63 3.87
CA ASP A 180 -11.89 -16.43 3.10
C ASP A 180 -11.89 -15.11 2.29
N THR A 181 -13.07 -14.69 1.85
CA THR A 181 -13.25 -13.62 0.86
C THR A 181 -13.78 -12.32 1.48
N TYR A 182 -14.77 -12.45 2.37
CA TYR A 182 -15.46 -11.31 2.99
C TYR A 182 -15.21 -11.19 4.51
N GLY A 183 -14.27 -11.99 5.04
CA GLY A 183 -13.65 -11.78 6.35
C GLY A 183 -14.65 -11.59 7.49
N GLU A 184 -14.53 -10.47 8.21
CA GLU A 184 -15.40 -10.18 9.36
C GLU A 184 -16.89 -10.04 9.01
N VAL A 185 -17.26 -9.68 7.78
CA VAL A 185 -18.68 -9.65 7.38
C VAL A 185 -19.26 -11.07 7.41
N SER A 186 -18.59 -12.02 6.76
CA SER A 186 -18.98 -13.43 6.78
C SER A 186 -19.10 -13.97 8.19
N LYS A 187 -18.18 -13.59 9.09
CA LYS A 187 -18.23 -13.99 10.49
C LYS A 187 -19.48 -13.45 11.22
N GLU A 188 -19.99 -12.27 10.89
CA GLU A 188 -21.24 -11.72 11.45
C GLU A 188 -22.45 -12.55 10.97
N PHE A 189 -22.48 -12.94 9.70
CA PHE A 189 -23.50 -13.85 9.17
C PHE A 189 -23.36 -15.28 9.70
N GLN A 190 -22.13 -15.74 9.94
CA GLN A 190 -21.86 -17.04 10.55
C GLN A 190 -22.45 -17.12 11.96
N SER A 191 -22.33 -16.06 12.76
CA SER A 191 -23.02 -15.99 14.05
C SER A 191 -24.52 -16.20 13.88
N ILE A 192 -25.17 -15.46 12.97
CA ILE A 192 -26.62 -15.57 12.71
C ILE A 192 -27.02 -17.01 12.33
N VAL A 193 -26.28 -17.62 11.40
CA VAL A 193 -26.52 -19.00 10.95
C VAL A 193 -26.32 -19.99 12.10
N LEU A 194 -25.27 -19.81 12.90
CA LEU A 194 -24.97 -20.66 14.06
C LEU A 194 -26.06 -20.55 15.15
N GLU A 195 -26.53 -19.34 15.47
CA GLU A 195 -27.64 -19.15 16.44
C GLU A 195 -28.91 -19.86 15.97
N THR A 196 -29.17 -19.81 14.66
CA THR A 196 -30.37 -20.42 14.06
C THR A 196 -30.27 -21.94 14.01
N GLU A 197 -29.14 -22.51 13.60
CA GLU A 197 -28.99 -23.96 13.38
C GLU A 197 -28.64 -24.76 14.64
N TYR A 198 -27.78 -24.21 15.51
CA TYR A 198 -27.31 -24.93 16.70
C TYR A 198 -28.13 -24.64 17.95
N PHE A 199 -28.62 -23.41 18.08
CA PHE A 199 -29.32 -22.94 19.29
C PHE A 199 -30.84 -22.84 19.11
N ASP A 200 -31.38 -23.29 17.96
CA ASP A 200 -32.81 -23.28 17.62
C ASP A 200 -33.47 -21.90 17.86
N THR A 201 -32.68 -20.83 17.69
CA THR A 201 -33.15 -19.45 17.84
C THR A 201 -33.83 -19.01 16.55
N ASP A 202 -34.98 -18.34 16.66
CA ASP A 202 -35.67 -17.82 15.49
C ASP A 202 -34.76 -16.84 14.70
N TYR A 203 -34.67 -17.03 13.38
CA TYR A 203 -33.76 -16.27 12.52
C TYR A 203 -33.94 -14.75 12.64
N ARG A 204 -35.16 -14.27 12.91
CA ARG A 204 -35.45 -12.83 13.11
C ARG A 204 -34.84 -12.32 14.41
N THR A 205 -34.85 -13.16 15.45
CA THR A 205 -34.22 -12.87 16.73
C THR A 205 -32.70 -12.89 16.60
N ALA A 206 -32.14 -13.87 15.88
CA ALA A 206 -30.70 -13.94 15.62
C ALA A 206 -30.20 -12.70 14.85
N VAL A 207 -30.89 -12.30 13.78
CA VAL A 207 -30.57 -11.07 13.02
C VAL A 207 -30.66 -9.83 13.91
N ARG A 208 -31.68 -9.73 14.78
CA ARG A 208 -31.84 -8.61 15.72
C ARG A 208 -30.71 -8.55 16.74
N ASN A 209 -30.32 -9.67 17.32
CA ASN A 209 -29.22 -9.75 18.28
C ASN A 209 -27.91 -9.33 17.62
N GLN A 210 -27.63 -9.87 16.43
CA GLN A 210 -26.44 -9.51 15.67
C GLN A 210 -26.41 -8.01 15.30
N ALA A 211 -27.56 -7.42 14.96
CA ALA A 211 -27.65 -5.99 14.69
C ALA A 211 -27.32 -5.13 15.92
N LEU A 212 -27.65 -5.56 17.14
CA LEU A 212 -27.34 -4.85 18.38
C LEU A 212 -25.88 -5.02 18.83
N GLU A 213 -25.27 -6.16 18.55
CA GLU A 213 -23.90 -6.50 18.96
C GLU A 213 -22.83 -6.06 17.95
N SER A 214 -23.20 -5.83 16.68
CA SER A 214 -22.24 -5.47 15.63
C SER A 214 -21.45 -4.19 15.99
N PRO A 215 -20.13 -4.17 15.73
CA PRO A 215 -19.31 -2.97 15.89
C PRO A 215 -19.54 -1.91 14.79
N SER A 216 -20.17 -2.30 13.67
CA SER A 216 -20.43 -1.45 12.50
C SER A 216 -21.86 -0.91 12.53
N ASP A 217 -21.98 0.42 12.43
CA ASP A 217 -23.27 1.08 12.38
C ASP A 217 -23.96 0.80 11.03
N GLU A 218 -23.19 0.71 9.95
CA GLU A 218 -23.65 0.41 8.60
C GLU A 218 -24.21 -1.01 8.48
N LEU A 219 -23.51 -2.01 9.05
CA LEU A 219 -24.01 -3.39 9.08
C LEU A 219 -25.22 -3.52 10.01
N SER A 220 -25.19 -2.87 11.19
CA SER A 220 -26.33 -2.84 12.11
C SER A 220 -27.60 -2.30 11.42
N GLN A 221 -27.46 -1.20 10.66
CA GLN A 221 -28.55 -0.63 9.89
C GLN A 221 -29.00 -1.58 8.76
N PHE A 222 -28.07 -2.19 8.02
CA PHE A 222 -28.42 -3.17 6.98
C PHE A 222 -29.24 -4.34 7.54
N LEU A 223 -28.81 -4.93 8.66
CA LEU A 223 -29.52 -6.05 9.31
C LEU A 223 -30.89 -5.61 9.84
N THR A 224 -30.99 -4.38 10.38
CA THR A 224 -32.26 -3.80 10.85
C THR A 224 -33.23 -3.56 9.69
N ASP A 225 -32.75 -3.03 8.57
CA ASP A 225 -33.56 -2.82 7.36
C ASP A 225 -34.02 -4.17 6.77
N MET A 226 -33.11 -5.16 6.72
CA MET A 226 -33.42 -6.52 6.28
C MET A 226 -34.50 -7.15 7.18
N LEU A 227 -34.40 -7.00 8.50
CA LEU A 227 -35.40 -7.49 9.44
C LEU A 227 -36.79 -6.89 9.19
N SER A 228 -36.87 -5.62 8.78
CA SER A 228 -38.12 -4.95 8.41
C SER A 228 -38.77 -5.58 7.18
N ILE A 229 -37.98 -5.89 6.15
CA ILE A 229 -38.44 -6.59 4.94
C ILE A 229 -38.89 -8.01 5.26
N LEU A 230 -38.12 -8.73 6.09
CA LEU A 230 -38.43 -10.10 6.52
C LEU A 230 -39.73 -10.16 7.34
N ASN A 231 -40.01 -9.16 8.17
CA ASN A 231 -41.25 -9.10 8.96
C ASN A 231 -42.48 -8.75 8.13
N SER A 232 -42.32 -7.92 7.09
CA SER A 232 -43.41 -7.50 6.20
C SER A 232 -43.68 -8.48 5.06
N GLY A 233 -42.82 -9.50 4.87
CA GLY A 233 -42.91 -10.45 3.76
C GLY A 233 -42.57 -9.82 2.40
N GLY A 234 -41.77 -8.76 2.39
CA GLY A 234 -41.35 -8.07 1.17
C GLY A 234 -40.34 -8.85 0.33
N ASN A 235 -40.02 -8.33 -0.86
CA ASN A 235 -39.04 -8.93 -1.76
C ASN A 235 -37.61 -8.63 -1.30
N LEU A 236 -36.87 -9.67 -0.88
CA LEU A 236 -35.48 -9.53 -0.45
C LEU A 236 -34.57 -9.10 -1.61
N THR A 237 -34.85 -9.54 -2.84
CA THR A 237 -34.04 -9.22 -4.01
C THR A 237 -34.05 -7.73 -4.30
N ASP A 238 -35.23 -7.10 -4.33
CA ASP A 238 -35.37 -5.66 -4.55
C ASP A 238 -34.69 -4.85 -3.44
N PHE A 239 -34.81 -5.31 -2.19
CA PHE A 239 -34.11 -4.69 -1.05
C PHE A 239 -32.58 -4.77 -1.20
N LEU A 240 -32.05 -5.94 -1.60
CA LEU A 240 -30.62 -6.15 -1.79
C LEU A 240 -30.09 -5.33 -3.00
N GLU A 241 -30.91 -5.12 -4.04
CA GLU A 241 -30.57 -4.25 -5.17
C GLU A 241 -30.37 -2.79 -4.72
N ASP A 242 -31.36 -2.25 -4.01
CA ASP A 242 -31.34 -0.89 -3.48
C ASP A 242 -30.17 -0.68 -2.51
N GLN A 243 -29.92 -1.66 -1.63
CA GLN A 243 -28.80 -1.60 -0.69
C GLN A 243 -27.45 -1.73 -1.40
N LYS A 244 -27.33 -2.59 -2.42
CA LYS A 244 -26.11 -2.68 -3.25
C LYS A 244 -25.78 -1.31 -3.84
N ASP A 245 -26.74 -0.66 -4.47
CA ASP A 245 -26.52 0.65 -5.10
C ASP A 245 -26.21 1.75 -4.09
N LYS A 246 -26.89 1.75 -2.94
CA LYS A 246 -26.60 2.65 -1.83
C LYS A 246 -25.17 2.45 -1.30
N GLN A 247 -24.78 1.22 -1.00
CA GLN A 247 -23.46 0.92 -0.44
C GLN A 247 -22.32 1.15 -1.44
N MET A 248 -22.51 0.82 -2.72
CA MET A 248 -21.55 1.15 -3.78
C MET A 248 -21.31 2.66 -3.91
N ARG A 249 -22.38 3.48 -3.82
CA ARG A 249 -22.27 4.94 -3.81
C ARG A 249 -21.53 5.44 -2.57
N THR A 250 -21.84 4.89 -1.39
CA THR A 250 -21.14 5.23 -0.14
C THR A 250 -19.65 4.89 -0.22
N ALA A 251 -19.30 3.68 -0.65
CA ALA A 251 -17.91 3.25 -0.80
C ALA A 251 -17.12 4.15 -1.77
N LYS A 252 -17.74 4.53 -2.91
CA LYS A 252 -17.12 5.47 -3.87
C LYS A 252 -16.90 6.86 -3.26
N GLN A 253 -17.84 7.36 -2.45
CA GLN A 253 -17.68 8.64 -1.74
C GLN A 253 -16.58 8.58 -0.67
N GLU A 254 -16.50 7.50 0.08
CA GLU A 254 -15.46 7.29 1.09
C GLU A 254 -14.07 7.22 0.47
N GLN A 255 -13.91 6.44 -0.61
CA GLN A 255 -12.67 6.38 -1.36
C GLN A 255 -12.28 7.74 -1.93
N LYS A 256 -13.24 8.53 -2.43
CA LYS A 256 -12.96 9.90 -2.89
C LYS A 256 -12.45 10.79 -1.76
N LYS A 257 -13.07 10.74 -0.58
CA LYS A 257 -12.57 11.45 0.61
C LYS A 257 -11.16 11.00 0.99
N LEU A 258 -10.87 9.70 0.93
CA LEU A 258 -9.52 9.18 1.16
C LEU A 258 -8.52 9.75 0.15
N LEU A 259 -8.86 9.79 -1.15
CA LEU A 259 -8.01 10.39 -2.18
C LEU A 259 -7.79 11.90 -1.93
N ASP A 260 -8.83 12.64 -1.55
CA ASP A 260 -8.73 14.07 -1.21
C ASP A 260 -7.82 14.29 0.03
N THR A 261 -7.89 13.39 1.04
CA THR A 261 -6.98 13.47 2.21
C THR A 261 -5.53 13.15 1.87
N MET A 262 -5.29 12.20 0.96
CA MET A 262 -3.94 11.89 0.47
C MET A 262 -3.34 13.08 -0.31
N GLU A 263 -4.17 13.82 -1.03
CA GLU A 263 -3.79 15.05 -1.72
C GLU A 263 -3.39 16.15 -0.72
N LEU A 264 -4.20 16.39 0.31
CA LEU A 264 -3.85 17.31 1.39
C LEU A 264 -2.53 16.94 2.08
N PHE A 265 -2.27 15.64 2.24
CA PHE A 265 -1.03 15.15 2.85
C PHE A 265 0.18 15.44 1.98
N GLY A 266 0.08 15.21 0.67
CA GLY A 266 1.12 15.60 -0.29
C GLY A 266 1.45 17.10 -0.19
N GLU A 267 0.42 17.95 -0.08
CA GLU A 267 0.61 19.40 0.10
C GLU A 267 1.27 19.77 1.43
N MET A 268 0.84 19.15 2.53
CA MET A 268 1.44 19.37 3.84
C MET A 268 2.90 18.90 3.88
N TYR A 269 3.24 17.78 3.22
CA TYR A 269 4.62 17.33 3.14
C TYR A 269 5.54 18.37 2.53
N MET A 270 5.10 19.06 1.47
CA MET A 270 5.90 20.11 0.84
C MET A 270 6.25 21.21 1.83
N THR A 271 5.26 21.70 2.58
CA THR A 271 5.47 22.78 3.55
C THR A 271 6.31 22.34 4.75
N LEU A 272 6.06 21.14 5.28
CA LEU A 272 6.82 20.58 6.40
C LEU A 272 8.26 20.25 6.05
N SER A 273 8.52 19.76 4.83
CA SER A 273 9.88 19.43 4.35
C SER A 273 10.74 20.67 4.07
N LEU A 274 10.13 21.83 3.79
CA LEU A 274 10.84 23.10 3.63
C LEU A 274 11.35 23.67 4.97
N PHE A 275 10.75 23.29 6.09
CA PHE A 275 11.11 23.85 7.40
C PHE A 275 12.55 23.52 7.84
N PRO A 276 13.02 22.25 7.78
CA PRO A 276 14.42 21.94 8.06
C PRO A 276 15.39 22.68 7.14
N LEU A 277 15.05 22.89 5.87
CA LEU A 277 15.88 23.66 4.94
C LEU A 277 16.01 25.11 5.41
N LEU A 278 14.88 25.77 5.71
CA LEU A 278 14.91 27.15 6.23
C LEU A 278 15.75 27.23 7.49
N LEU A 279 15.58 26.27 8.40
CA LEU A 279 16.37 26.20 9.64
C LEU A 279 17.86 26.03 9.34
N ILE A 280 18.24 25.17 8.39
CA ILE A 280 19.64 25.03 7.96
C ILE A 280 20.19 26.36 7.43
N ILE A 281 19.45 27.06 6.57
CA ILE A 281 19.87 28.38 6.05
C ILE A 281 20.10 29.37 7.19
N ILE A 282 19.15 29.46 8.13
CA ILE A 282 19.25 30.37 9.28
C ILE A 282 20.45 29.99 10.16
N LEU A 283 20.64 28.70 10.46
CA LEU A 283 21.75 28.22 11.28
C LEU A 283 23.10 28.49 10.62
N VAL A 284 23.20 28.33 9.30
CA VAL A 284 24.43 28.64 8.55
C VAL A 284 24.74 30.14 8.59
N ILE A 285 23.74 31.00 8.39
CA ILE A 285 23.91 32.46 8.50
C ILE A 285 24.29 32.86 9.94
N MET A 286 23.64 32.29 10.95
CA MET A 286 23.99 32.53 12.35
C MET A 286 25.39 32.00 12.69
N SER A 287 25.82 30.90 12.05
CA SER A 287 27.19 30.38 12.10
C SER A 287 28.21 31.39 11.64
N MET A 288 27.89 32.14 10.60
CA MET A 288 28.70 33.28 10.18
C MET A 288 28.71 34.38 11.25
N MET A 289 27.61 34.62 11.96
CA MET A 289 27.58 35.66 13.00
C MET A 289 28.26 35.26 14.34
N GLY A 290 28.84 34.06 14.46
CA GLY A 290 29.66 33.65 15.61
C GLY A 290 28.90 33.45 16.94
N SER A 291 27.59 33.20 16.90
CA SER A 291 26.73 33.17 18.10
C SER A 291 26.33 31.76 18.57
N GLY A 292 27.21 31.10 19.34
CA GLY A 292 26.89 29.89 20.13
C GLY A 292 27.28 28.54 19.51
N ASP A 293 26.90 27.43 20.17
CA ASP A 293 27.15 26.05 19.71
C ASP A 293 26.19 25.62 18.58
N GLN A 294 26.39 26.21 17.40
CA GLN A 294 25.52 26.00 16.24
C GLN A 294 25.81 24.69 15.51
N THR A 295 27.01 24.12 15.69
CA THR A 295 27.36 22.81 15.13
C THR A 295 26.46 21.72 15.68
N THR A 296 26.21 21.70 16.99
CA THR A 296 25.27 20.77 17.63
C THR A 296 23.84 20.93 17.11
N LEU A 297 23.39 22.17 16.84
CA LEU A 297 22.05 22.42 16.28
C LEU A 297 21.93 21.96 14.82
N LEU A 298 22.98 22.11 14.02
CA LEU A 298 23.04 21.58 12.65
C LEU A 298 23.00 20.05 12.65
N TYR A 299 23.79 19.40 13.52
CA TYR A 299 23.73 17.95 13.74
C TYR A 299 22.32 17.48 14.12
N GLY A 300 21.70 18.17 15.09
CA GLY A 300 20.33 17.89 15.53
C GLY A 300 19.29 18.08 14.42
N THR A 301 19.50 19.03 13.51
CA THR A 301 18.61 19.26 12.37
C THR A 301 18.73 18.18 11.31
N VAL A 302 19.96 17.84 10.90
CA VAL A 302 20.22 16.87 9.82
C VAL A 302 19.89 15.44 10.25
N TYR A 303 20.37 15.00 11.41
CA TYR A 303 20.18 13.61 11.85
C TYR A 303 19.00 13.40 12.80
N GLY A 304 18.44 14.47 13.37
CA GLY A 304 17.27 14.42 14.24
C GLY A 304 16.01 14.89 13.51
N LEU A 305 15.92 16.19 13.21
CA LEU A 305 14.69 16.82 12.72
C LEU A 305 14.24 16.29 11.35
N ILE A 306 15.14 16.17 10.37
CA ILE A 306 14.79 15.66 9.02
C ILE A 306 14.21 14.22 9.12
N PRO A 307 14.90 13.24 9.74
CA PRO A 307 14.33 11.91 9.95
C PRO A 307 13.04 11.90 10.77
N LEU A 308 12.95 12.74 11.81
CA LEU A 308 11.76 12.80 12.66
C LEU A 308 10.54 13.29 11.90
N ILE A 309 10.66 14.37 11.13
CA ILE A 309 9.57 14.88 10.28
C ILE A 309 9.22 13.84 9.21
N GLY A 310 10.22 13.23 8.58
CA GLY A 310 10.02 12.19 7.57
C GLY A 310 9.27 10.96 8.08
N MET A 311 9.74 10.39 9.19
CA MET A 311 9.11 9.24 9.84
C MET A 311 7.73 9.61 10.40
N GLY A 312 7.60 10.78 11.05
CA GLY A 312 6.32 11.26 11.56
C GLY A 312 5.28 11.42 10.45
N PHE A 313 5.68 11.96 9.30
CA PHE A 313 4.82 12.07 8.13
C PHE A 313 4.46 10.71 7.52
N LEU A 314 5.41 9.77 7.46
CA LEU A 314 5.15 8.41 6.99
C LEU A 314 4.12 7.71 7.91
N VAL A 315 4.27 7.82 9.23
CA VAL A 315 3.32 7.27 10.20
C VAL A 315 1.93 7.90 10.04
N LEU A 316 1.86 9.23 9.91
CA LEU A 316 0.61 9.96 9.69
C LEU A 316 -0.11 9.46 8.43
N THR A 317 0.62 9.37 7.31
CA THR A 317 0.07 8.87 6.04
C THR A 317 -0.37 7.42 6.17
N SER A 318 0.41 6.59 6.86
CA SER A 318 0.08 5.18 7.06
C SER A 318 -1.14 4.92 7.94
N THR A 319 -1.46 5.87 8.82
CA THR A 319 -2.63 5.76 9.70
C THR A 319 -3.94 6.01 8.95
N VAL A 320 -3.91 6.88 7.94
CA VAL A 320 -5.10 7.27 7.16
C VAL A 320 -5.34 6.35 5.97
N THR A 321 -4.26 5.81 5.41
CA THR A 321 -4.36 4.97 4.22
C THR A 321 -4.90 3.59 4.59
N GLN A 322 -5.96 3.15 3.91
CA GLN A 322 -6.55 1.84 4.13
C GLN A 322 -5.92 0.80 3.20
N ASP A 323 -5.48 -0.31 3.78
CA ASP A 323 -5.07 -1.48 3.01
C ASP A 323 -6.28 -2.20 2.42
N GLU A 324 -6.08 -2.82 1.27
CA GLU A 324 -7.03 -3.73 0.65
C GLU A 324 -7.16 -4.98 1.53
N ILE A 325 -8.37 -5.33 1.95
CA ILE A 325 -8.60 -6.43 2.91
C ILE A 325 -8.72 -7.77 2.17
N GLY A 326 -8.10 -8.80 2.73
CA GLY A 326 -8.09 -10.18 2.25
C GLY A 326 -6.69 -10.64 1.89
N ASP A 327 -6.40 -11.92 2.10
CA ASP A 327 -5.13 -12.55 1.67
C ASP A 327 -5.16 -12.95 0.18
N GLY A 328 -6.36 -12.94 -0.43
CA GLY A 328 -6.59 -13.29 -1.82
C GLY A 328 -6.59 -14.80 -2.08
N TYR A 329 -6.61 -15.63 -1.04
CA TYR A 329 -6.75 -17.08 -1.16
C TYR A 329 -8.22 -17.47 -1.05
N LEU A 330 -8.61 -18.48 -1.81
CA LEU A 330 -9.86 -19.20 -1.64
C LEU A 330 -9.56 -20.53 -0.96
N ARG A 331 -10.13 -20.73 0.23
CA ARG A 331 -9.89 -21.92 1.05
C ARG A 331 -10.94 -23.00 0.75
N PRO A 332 -10.59 -24.28 0.90
CA PRO A 332 -11.58 -25.36 0.87
C PRO A 332 -12.66 -25.16 1.94
N ASP A 333 -13.89 -25.54 1.62
CA ASP A 333 -14.98 -25.54 2.58
C ASP A 333 -14.66 -26.57 3.70
N ALA A 334 -15.09 -26.30 4.93
CA ALA A 334 -14.83 -27.17 6.09
C ALA A 334 -15.40 -28.58 5.87
N GLY A 335 -14.52 -29.55 5.57
CA GLY A 335 -14.86 -30.93 5.22
C GLY A 335 -14.15 -31.48 3.98
N GLU A 336 -13.47 -30.65 3.20
CA GLU A 336 -12.55 -31.08 2.14
C GLU A 336 -11.14 -31.32 2.72
N ASP A 337 -10.66 -32.57 2.71
CA ASP A 337 -9.38 -33.03 3.31
C ASP A 337 -8.09 -32.43 2.70
N PHE A 338 -8.18 -31.48 1.77
CA PHE A 338 -7.03 -30.96 1.02
C PHE A 338 -6.64 -29.55 1.45
N ALA A 339 -6.12 -29.43 2.68
CA ALA A 339 -5.42 -28.22 3.11
C ALA A 339 -3.92 -28.36 2.81
N VAL A 340 -3.48 -27.94 1.62
CA VAL A 340 -2.05 -27.76 1.35
C VAL A 340 -1.63 -26.47 2.01
N GLU A 341 -0.95 -26.55 3.16
CA GLU A 341 -0.29 -25.40 3.77
C GLU A 341 0.92 -25.02 2.90
N GLU A 342 0.73 -24.04 2.02
CA GLU A 342 1.78 -23.55 1.12
C GLU A 342 2.84 -22.77 1.91
N GLY A 343 3.91 -23.47 2.28
CA GLY A 343 5.22 -22.90 2.56
C GLY A 343 6.12 -22.98 1.32
N ILE A 344 7.27 -22.31 1.35
CA ILE A 344 8.35 -22.59 0.38
C ILE A 344 8.63 -24.09 0.49
N ALA A 345 8.33 -24.87 -0.54
CA ALA A 345 8.32 -26.32 -0.45
C ALA A 345 9.71 -26.94 -0.13
N VAL A 346 10.79 -26.20 -0.39
CA VAL A 346 12.16 -26.50 0.10
C VAL A 346 12.27 -26.50 1.64
N PHE A 347 11.47 -25.69 2.33
CA PHE A 347 11.47 -25.53 3.78
C PHE A 347 10.26 -26.19 4.47
N ASN A 348 9.20 -26.50 3.74
CA ASN A 348 8.03 -27.23 4.24
C ASN A 348 7.40 -28.09 3.12
N PRO A 349 7.89 -29.33 2.89
CA PRO A 349 7.26 -30.27 1.96
C PRO A 349 5.97 -30.83 2.61
N GLY A 350 4.98 -29.95 2.82
CA GLY A 350 3.86 -30.16 3.75
C GLY A 350 3.08 -31.46 3.53
N LEU A 351 2.68 -31.73 2.28
CA LEU A 351 1.90 -32.94 1.97
C LEU A 351 2.70 -34.23 2.21
N VAL A 352 4.02 -34.20 2.04
CA VAL A 352 4.84 -35.41 2.23
C VAL A 352 5.26 -35.56 3.70
N GLU A 353 5.37 -34.45 4.45
CA GLU A 353 5.64 -34.41 5.88
C GLU A 353 4.61 -35.21 6.68
N GLU A 354 3.32 -35.08 6.35
CA GLU A 354 2.21 -35.75 7.05
C GLU A 354 2.22 -37.28 6.88
N TYR A 355 2.69 -37.78 5.73
CA TYR A 355 2.81 -39.22 5.45
C TYR A 355 4.23 -39.77 5.66
N THR A 356 5.21 -38.91 6.00
CA THR A 356 6.56 -39.38 6.37
C THR A 356 6.56 -40.10 7.72
N GLY A 357 7.31 -41.20 7.79
CA GLY A 357 7.35 -42.09 8.97
C GLY A 357 6.40 -43.29 8.92
N ASP A 358 5.31 -43.24 8.14
CA ASP A 358 4.37 -44.37 8.02
C ASP A 358 4.83 -45.40 6.96
N LYS A 359 5.33 -44.91 5.80
CA LYS A 359 5.95 -45.76 4.77
C LYS A 359 7.26 -45.17 4.25
N LYS A 360 8.28 -46.02 4.10
CA LYS A 360 9.61 -45.67 3.53
C LYS A 360 9.57 -45.04 2.13
N VAL A 361 8.47 -45.20 1.40
CA VAL A 361 8.26 -44.59 0.07
C VAL A 361 8.11 -43.07 0.20
N PHE A 362 7.36 -42.59 1.19
CA PHE A 362 7.19 -41.15 1.43
C PHE A 362 8.48 -40.48 1.89
N ASP A 363 9.31 -41.18 2.68
CA ASP A 363 10.65 -40.69 3.04
C ASP A 363 11.57 -40.55 1.81
N HIS A 364 11.39 -41.40 0.80
CA HIS A 364 12.16 -41.34 -0.44
C HIS A 364 11.67 -40.19 -1.34
N ILE A 365 10.35 -39.98 -1.41
CA ILE A 365 9.72 -38.87 -2.13
C ILE A 365 10.16 -37.54 -1.53
N LYS A 366 10.08 -37.36 -0.20
CA LYS A 366 10.49 -36.13 0.50
C LYS A 366 11.93 -35.72 0.17
N ARG A 367 12.85 -36.69 0.20
CA ARG A 367 14.27 -36.42 -0.09
C ARG A 367 14.51 -36.06 -1.55
N GLN A 368 13.79 -36.69 -2.48
CA GLN A 368 13.93 -36.40 -3.91
C GLN A 368 13.27 -35.07 -4.28
N GLU A 369 12.13 -34.75 -3.67
CA GLU A 369 11.38 -33.51 -3.89
C GLU A 369 12.19 -32.28 -3.49
N GLY A 370 12.80 -32.27 -2.30
CA GLY A 370 13.67 -31.18 -1.87
C GLY A 370 14.86 -30.95 -2.83
N THR A 371 15.47 -32.01 -3.37
CA THR A 371 16.54 -31.87 -4.37
C THR A 371 16.02 -31.42 -5.74
N TYR A 372 14.83 -31.86 -6.13
CA TYR A 372 14.20 -31.49 -7.38
C TYR A 372 13.85 -30.00 -7.39
N GLU A 373 13.26 -29.51 -6.31
CA GLU A 373 12.92 -28.10 -6.15
C GLU A 373 14.16 -27.21 -6.05
N LEU A 374 15.18 -27.61 -5.27
CA LEU A 374 16.43 -26.87 -5.24
C LEU A 374 17.06 -26.77 -6.64
N MET A 375 16.99 -27.87 -7.42
CA MET A 375 17.45 -27.87 -8.80
C MET A 375 16.57 -26.99 -9.70
N GLN A 376 15.26 -26.92 -9.47
CA GLN A 376 14.38 -25.97 -10.19
C GLN A 376 14.75 -24.52 -9.87
N ILE A 377 14.99 -24.19 -8.60
CA ILE A 377 15.43 -22.85 -8.17
C ILE A 377 16.77 -22.50 -8.84
N LEU A 378 17.72 -23.43 -8.90
CA LEU A 378 19.02 -23.20 -9.55
C LEU A 378 18.91 -23.06 -11.08
N LYS A 379 17.97 -23.76 -11.72
CA LYS A 379 17.73 -23.63 -13.17
C LYS A 379 17.13 -22.29 -13.55
N ALA A 380 16.26 -21.73 -12.70
CA ALA A 380 15.59 -20.45 -12.95
C ALA A 380 15.50 -19.58 -11.68
N PRO A 381 16.65 -19.06 -11.18
CA PRO A 381 16.67 -18.29 -9.94
C PRO A 381 15.87 -16.99 -10.06
N HIS A 382 15.80 -16.42 -11.26
CA HIS A 382 15.04 -15.21 -11.54
C HIS A 382 13.52 -15.40 -11.32
N LEU A 383 12.95 -16.58 -11.64
CA LEU A 383 11.54 -16.87 -11.37
C LEU A 383 11.28 -17.06 -9.88
N PHE A 384 12.21 -17.69 -9.16
CA PHE A 384 12.13 -17.83 -7.72
C PHE A 384 12.14 -16.47 -7.02
N PHE A 385 13.09 -15.59 -7.35
CA PHE A 385 13.16 -14.24 -6.76
C PHE A 385 12.00 -13.35 -7.21
N ARG A 386 11.46 -13.54 -8.42
CA ARG A 386 10.22 -12.87 -8.85
C ARG A 386 9.07 -13.27 -7.93
N ASN A 387 8.86 -14.56 -7.67
CA ASN A 387 7.76 -15.02 -6.82
C ASN A 387 7.98 -14.65 -5.35
N HIS A 388 9.24 -14.63 -4.88
CA HIS A 388 9.63 -14.31 -3.50
C HIS A 388 10.64 -13.14 -3.43
N PRO A 389 10.24 -11.88 -3.69
CA PRO A 389 11.17 -10.76 -3.82
C PRO A 389 11.93 -10.42 -2.53
N LYS A 390 11.35 -10.71 -1.35
CA LYS A 390 12.01 -10.48 -0.06
C LYS A 390 13.21 -11.42 0.15
N MET A 391 13.23 -12.58 -0.49
CA MET A 391 14.34 -13.56 -0.37
C MET A 391 15.63 -13.07 -1.04
N VAL A 392 15.56 -12.01 -1.85
CA VAL A 392 16.74 -11.35 -2.43
C VAL A 392 17.72 -10.91 -1.33
N PHE A 393 17.23 -10.45 -0.17
CA PHE A 393 18.08 -10.03 0.95
C PHE A 393 18.97 -11.14 1.51
N VAL A 394 18.56 -12.41 1.39
CA VAL A 394 19.37 -13.55 1.84
C VAL A 394 20.70 -13.61 1.08
N VAL A 395 20.72 -13.14 -0.17
CA VAL A 395 21.93 -13.12 -1.01
C VAL A 395 22.60 -11.73 -0.97
N THR A 396 21.83 -10.65 -1.05
CA THR A 396 22.40 -9.31 -1.19
C THR A 396 23.02 -8.77 0.11
N VAL A 397 22.48 -9.12 1.29
CA VAL A 397 23.01 -8.64 2.57
C VAL A 397 24.40 -9.22 2.86
N PRO A 398 24.64 -10.55 2.79
CA PRO A 398 25.99 -11.09 2.92
C PRO A 398 26.96 -10.57 1.87
N LEU A 399 26.50 -10.40 0.62
CA LEU A 399 27.32 -9.82 -0.45
C LEU A 399 27.72 -8.38 -0.13
N THR A 400 26.79 -7.57 0.39
CA THR A 400 27.06 -6.19 0.80
C THR A 400 28.07 -6.15 1.94
N LEU A 401 27.93 -7.01 2.95
CA LEU A 401 28.89 -7.10 4.05
C LEU A 401 30.27 -7.51 3.54
N LEU A 402 30.36 -8.46 2.61
CA LEU A 402 31.63 -8.86 1.99
C LEU A 402 32.28 -7.69 1.26
N VAL A 403 31.51 -6.94 0.46
CA VAL A 403 32.00 -5.74 -0.25
C VAL A 403 32.50 -4.68 0.75
N LEU A 404 31.74 -4.39 1.81
CA LEU A 404 32.15 -3.42 2.83
C LEU A 404 33.41 -3.87 3.59
N VAL A 405 33.51 -5.15 3.95
CA VAL A 405 34.74 -5.69 4.57
C VAL A 405 35.91 -5.58 3.59
N GLY A 406 35.68 -5.85 2.31
CA GLY A 406 36.69 -5.69 1.26
C GLY A 406 37.19 -4.25 1.12
N THR A 407 36.31 -3.25 1.16
CA THR A 407 36.71 -1.83 1.07
C THR A 407 37.47 -1.36 2.31
N VAL A 408 37.13 -1.88 3.49
CA VAL A 408 37.85 -1.64 4.74
C VAL A 408 39.24 -2.28 4.72
N VAL A 409 39.35 -3.54 4.28
CA VAL A 409 40.64 -4.25 4.16
C VAL A 409 41.55 -3.60 3.11
N ALA A 410 40.98 -3.02 2.06
CA ALA A 410 41.73 -2.30 1.03
C ALA A 410 42.15 -0.87 1.44
N GLU A 411 41.91 -0.46 2.69
CA GLU A 411 42.17 0.91 3.22
C GLU A 411 41.49 2.02 2.42
N SER A 412 40.50 1.66 1.59
CA SER A 412 39.79 2.57 0.69
C SER A 412 38.58 3.25 1.36
N ALA A 413 38.14 2.73 2.51
CA ALA A 413 36.99 3.23 3.24
C ALA A 413 37.42 4.12 4.43
N PRO A 414 36.90 5.35 4.56
CA PRO A 414 37.19 6.19 5.72
C PRO A 414 36.50 5.61 6.96
N LEU A 415 37.30 5.29 7.98
CA LEU A 415 36.83 4.72 9.26
C LEU A 415 36.70 5.77 10.37
N SER A 416 37.36 6.92 10.24
CA SER A 416 37.32 8.00 11.22
C SER A 416 36.44 9.16 10.76
N TRP A 417 35.92 9.92 11.73
CA TRP A 417 35.10 11.10 11.48
C TRP A 417 35.86 12.18 10.70
N ASP A 418 37.16 12.34 10.98
CA ASP A 418 38.01 13.29 10.28
C ASP A 418 38.26 12.89 8.82
N ALA A 419 38.43 11.58 8.55
CA ALA A 419 38.56 11.09 7.18
C ALA A 419 37.25 11.24 6.38
N MET A 420 36.10 11.12 7.04
CA MET A 420 34.79 11.35 6.41
C MET A 420 34.57 12.83 6.08
N LYS A 421 34.98 13.75 6.95
CA LYS A 421 34.97 15.19 6.67
C LYS A 421 35.84 15.53 5.47
N ALA A 422 37.05 14.97 5.39
CA ALA A 422 37.99 15.24 4.30
C ALA A 422 37.52 14.73 2.92
N GLN A 423 36.71 13.67 2.89
CA GLN A 423 36.16 13.09 1.66
C GLN A 423 34.67 12.74 1.82
N PRO A 424 33.78 13.76 1.87
CA PRO A 424 32.38 13.55 2.23
C PRO A 424 31.64 12.71 1.18
N VAL A 425 31.91 12.92 -0.11
CA VAL A 425 31.27 12.18 -1.20
C VAL A 425 31.66 10.70 -1.18
N TRP A 426 32.96 10.40 -1.14
CA TRP A 426 33.46 9.03 -1.19
C TRP A 426 33.10 8.23 0.07
N GLY A 427 33.23 8.85 1.25
CA GLY A 427 32.85 8.22 2.51
C GLY A 427 31.37 7.82 2.55
N THR A 428 30.49 8.75 2.21
CA THR A 428 29.04 8.46 2.15
C THR A 428 28.71 7.45 1.05
N PHE A 429 29.42 7.48 -0.08
CA PHE A 429 29.19 6.53 -1.17
C PHE A 429 29.42 5.08 -0.70
N ILE A 430 30.53 4.82 -0.01
CA ILE A 430 30.82 3.48 0.53
C ILE A 430 29.82 3.09 1.61
N TRP A 431 29.58 3.95 2.59
CA TRP A 431 28.80 3.57 3.77
C TRP A 431 27.28 3.56 3.55
N VAL A 432 26.76 4.40 2.65
CA VAL A 432 25.32 4.56 2.42
C VAL A 432 24.91 4.04 1.05
N TYR A 433 25.56 4.49 -0.03
CA TYR A 433 25.12 4.20 -1.39
C TYR A 433 25.41 2.76 -1.83
N VAL A 434 26.56 2.19 -1.48
CA VAL A 434 26.89 0.80 -1.84
C VAL A 434 25.89 -0.19 -1.22
N PRO A 435 25.58 -0.14 0.09
CA PRO A 435 24.51 -0.96 0.66
C PRO A 435 23.15 -0.68 0.06
N LEU A 436 22.84 0.58 -0.22
CA LEU A 436 21.59 0.97 -0.85
C LEU A 436 21.44 0.30 -2.22
N TYR A 437 22.41 0.44 -3.11
CA TYR A 437 22.30 -0.12 -4.47
C TYR A 437 22.33 -1.64 -4.48
N LEU A 438 23.23 -2.28 -3.72
CA LEU A 438 23.32 -3.74 -3.73
C LEU A 438 22.07 -4.43 -3.19
N ASN A 439 21.36 -3.81 -2.24
CA ASN A 439 20.16 -4.40 -1.64
C ASN A 439 18.86 -3.92 -2.31
N LEU A 440 18.72 -2.60 -2.52
CA LEU A 440 17.45 -2.01 -2.98
C LEU A 440 17.22 -2.15 -4.48
N LEU A 441 18.27 -2.14 -5.31
CA LEU A 441 18.10 -2.23 -6.77
C LEU A 441 17.58 -3.61 -7.20
N PRO A 442 18.18 -4.75 -6.79
CA PRO A 442 17.64 -6.06 -7.14
C PRO A 442 16.23 -6.27 -6.57
N LEU A 443 15.99 -5.85 -5.32
CA LEU A 443 14.67 -5.90 -4.71
C LEU A 443 13.64 -5.14 -5.53
N SER A 444 13.96 -3.91 -5.94
CA SER A 444 13.07 -3.06 -6.75
C SER A 444 12.65 -3.76 -8.04
N ILE A 445 13.60 -4.39 -8.74
CA ILE A 445 13.34 -5.05 -10.03
C ILE A 445 12.44 -6.27 -9.83
N PHE A 446 12.80 -7.18 -8.93
CA PHE A 446 12.02 -8.41 -8.71
C PHE A 446 10.63 -8.12 -8.11
N TYR A 447 10.54 -7.15 -7.20
CA TYR A 447 9.27 -6.75 -6.62
C TYR A 447 8.34 -6.14 -7.67
N GLU A 448 8.80 -5.19 -8.49
CA GLU A 448 7.96 -4.57 -9.51
C GLU A 448 7.57 -5.59 -10.59
N TRP A 449 8.48 -6.48 -10.98
CA TRP A 449 8.18 -7.55 -11.92
C TRP A 449 7.09 -8.50 -11.39
N ASN A 450 7.16 -8.87 -10.10
CA ASN A 450 6.13 -9.68 -9.45
C ASN A 450 4.76 -8.99 -9.47
N VAL A 451 4.72 -7.75 -9.00
CA VAL A 451 3.48 -6.97 -8.90
C VAL A 451 2.84 -6.77 -10.28
N GLN A 452 3.64 -6.43 -11.28
CA GLN A 452 3.16 -6.22 -12.65
C GLN A 452 2.65 -7.53 -13.27
N SER A 453 3.36 -8.65 -13.05
CA SER A 453 2.97 -9.96 -13.57
C SER A 453 1.66 -10.44 -12.96
N ARG A 454 1.49 -10.29 -11.65
CA ARG A 454 0.27 -10.68 -10.94
C ARG A 454 -0.92 -9.81 -11.34
N ARG A 455 -0.75 -8.49 -11.39
CA ARG A 455 -1.83 -7.54 -11.75
C ARG A 455 -2.24 -7.60 -13.22
N ALA A 456 -1.45 -8.20 -14.10
CA ALA A 456 -1.80 -8.36 -15.50
C ALA A 456 -3.14 -9.10 -15.71
N ILE A 457 -3.52 -9.98 -14.77
CA ILE A 457 -4.79 -10.71 -14.81
C ILE A 457 -6.03 -9.81 -14.70
N LEU A 458 -5.90 -8.67 -14.00
CA LEU A 458 -7.02 -7.76 -13.74
C LEU A 458 -7.37 -6.89 -14.94
N GLY A 459 -6.42 -6.64 -15.87
CA GLY A 459 -6.58 -5.63 -16.92
C GLY A 459 -7.71 -5.88 -17.92
N GLY A 460 -8.22 -7.11 -18.01
CA GLY A 460 -9.36 -7.48 -18.84
C GLY A 460 -10.52 -8.11 -18.06
N LEU A 461 -10.52 -8.02 -16.73
CA LEU A 461 -11.49 -8.74 -15.89
C LEU A 461 -12.93 -8.30 -16.17
N SER A 462 -13.23 -6.99 -16.10
CA SER A 462 -14.58 -6.45 -16.31
C SER A 462 -15.12 -6.78 -17.72
N GLU A 463 -14.30 -6.57 -18.75
CA GLU A 463 -14.67 -6.85 -20.14
C GLU A 463 -14.88 -8.36 -20.40
N ASN A 464 -13.98 -9.21 -19.91
CA ASN A 464 -14.12 -10.66 -20.10
C ASN A 464 -15.32 -11.22 -19.32
N LEU A 465 -15.62 -10.71 -18.11
CA LEU A 465 -16.84 -11.06 -17.37
C LEU A 465 -18.11 -10.62 -18.13
N ARG A 466 -18.10 -9.45 -18.77
CA ARG A 466 -19.19 -8.97 -19.63
C ARG A 466 -19.43 -9.90 -20.82
N LYS A 467 -18.36 -10.37 -21.46
CA LYS A 467 -18.45 -11.35 -22.55
C LYS A 467 -18.95 -12.72 -22.06
N LEU A 468 -18.51 -13.16 -20.87
CA LEU A 468 -19.04 -14.38 -20.24
C LEU A 468 -20.53 -14.27 -19.95
N ALA A 469 -20.99 -13.14 -19.40
CA ALA A 469 -22.40 -12.88 -19.16
C ALA A 469 -23.22 -12.93 -20.46
N SER A 470 -22.72 -12.30 -21.52
CA SER A 470 -23.34 -12.32 -22.85
C SER A 470 -23.39 -13.72 -23.48
N ALA A 471 -22.32 -14.52 -23.34
CA ALA A 471 -22.32 -15.90 -23.81
C ALA A 471 -23.31 -16.78 -23.02
N ASN A 472 -23.37 -16.63 -21.69
CA ASN A 472 -24.29 -17.39 -20.85
C ASN A 472 -25.77 -17.00 -21.10
N ASP A 473 -26.07 -15.74 -21.44
CA ASP A 473 -27.39 -15.25 -21.88
C ASP A 473 -27.90 -15.99 -23.12
N THR A 474 -27.00 -16.48 -24.00
CA THR A 474 -27.39 -17.32 -25.14
C THR A 474 -27.73 -18.77 -24.78
N GLY A 475 -27.71 -19.11 -23.49
CA GLY A 475 -28.01 -20.45 -22.96
C GLY A 475 -26.81 -21.39 -22.91
N MET A 476 -25.61 -20.92 -23.19
CA MET A 476 -24.37 -21.70 -23.07
C MET A 476 -24.02 -21.95 -21.60
N THR A 477 -23.42 -23.10 -21.30
CA THR A 477 -22.89 -23.37 -19.95
C THR A 477 -21.75 -22.42 -19.61
N LEU A 478 -21.42 -22.26 -18.32
CA LEU A 478 -20.25 -21.44 -17.93
C LEU A 478 -18.95 -21.97 -18.56
N LEU A 479 -18.78 -23.29 -18.63
CA LEU A 479 -17.61 -23.91 -19.21
C LEU A 479 -17.45 -23.59 -20.71
N GLU A 480 -18.54 -23.65 -21.49
CA GLU A 480 -18.50 -23.28 -22.92
C GLU A 480 -18.28 -21.77 -23.09
N SER A 481 -18.88 -20.97 -22.20
CA SER A 481 -18.66 -19.51 -22.17
C SER A 481 -17.19 -19.17 -21.93
N LEU A 482 -16.50 -19.87 -21.02
CA LEU A 482 -15.07 -19.72 -20.76
C LEU A 482 -14.23 -20.01 -22.01
N LYS A 483 -14.56 -21.08 -22.74
CA LYS A 483 -13.90 -21.43 -24.00
C LYS A 483 -14.05 -20.32 -25.04
N ILE A 484 -15.28 -19.87 -25.30
CA ILE A 484 -15.53 -18.81 -26.29
C ILE A 484 -14.81 -17.51 -25.92
N VAL A 485 -14.81 -17.13 -24.65
CA VAL A 485 -14.10 -15.91 -24.20
C VAL A 485 -12.59 -16.08 -24.31
N SER A 486 -12.04 -17.29 -24.09
CA SER A 486 -10.61 -17.58 -24.30
C SER A 486 -10.20 -17.47 -25.77
N GLU A 487 -11.04 -17.91 -26.71
CA GLU A 487 -10.76 -17.84 -28.16
C GLU A 487 -10.96 -16.42 -28.74
N THR A 488 -11.85 -15.62 -28.16
CA THR A 488 -12.24 -14.28 -28.68
C THR A 488 -11.61 -13.11 -27.93
N SER A 489 -10.87 -13.37 -26.86
CA SER A 489 -10.18 -12.35 -26.06
C SER A 489 -8.67 -12.56 -26.08
N SER A 490 -7.93 -11.54 -25.68
CA SER A 490 -6.47 -11.59 -25.62
C SER A 490 -5.98 -11.20 -24.23
N GLY A 491 -4.73 -11.52 -23.94
CA GLY A 491 -4.09 -11.22 -22.66
C GLY A 491 -4.13 -12.39 -21.67
N LYS A 492 -3.58 -12.15 -20.47
CA LYS A 492 -3.31 -13.22 -19.50
C LYS A 492 -4.56 -13.94 -19.02
N LEU A 493 -5.68 -13.22 -18.86
CA LEU A 493 -6.94 -13.82 -18.41
C LEU A 493 -7.54 -14.80 -19.41
N ALA A 494 -7.37 -14.56 -20.72
CA ALA A 494 -7.81 -15.48 -21.76
C ALA A 494 -7.02 -16.81 -21.71
N GLU A 495 -5.71 -16.74 -21.49
CA GLU A 495 -4.83 -17.91 -21.32
C GLU A 495 -5.22 -18.74 -20.08
N GLU A 496 -5.58 -18.07 -18.98
CA GLU A 496 -6.07 -18.77 -17.77
C GLU A 496 -7.46 -19.40 -18.00
N PHE A 497 -8.34 -18.76 -18.78
CA PHE A 497 -9.63 -19.35 -19.15
C PHE A 497 -9.46 -20.60 -20.03
N GLU A 498 -8.52 -20.58 -20.98
CA GLU A 498 -8.16 -21.75 -21.79
C GLU A 498 -7.61 -22.88 -20.91
N THR A 499 -6.75 -22.54 -19.94
CA THR A 499 -6.17 -23.48 -18.99
C THR A 499 -7.24 -24.11 -18.11
N MET A 500 -8.17 -23.31 -17.57
CA MET A 500 -9.30 -23.80 -16.78
C MET A 500 -10.23 -24.69 -17.60
N HIS A 501 -10.62 -24.27 -18.80
CA HIS A 501 -11.43 -25.09 -19.70
C HIS A 501 -10.75 -26.44 -19.98
N SER A 502 -9.45 -26.43 -20.27
CA SER A 502 -8.67 -27.64 -20.51
C SER A 502 -8.68 -28.57 -19.29
N LYS A 503 -8.41 -28.05 -18.08
CA LYS A 503 -8.42 -28.83 -16.83
C LYS A 503 -9.77 -29.48 -16.55
N VAL A 504 -10.86 -28.73 -16.72
CA VAL A 504 -12.22 -29.26 -16.52
C VAL A 504 -12.54 -30.34 -17.55
N ASN A 505 -12.12 -30.16 -18.80
CA ASN A 505 -12.28 -31.17 -19.84
C ASN A 505 -11.46 -32.46 -19.57
N TYR A 506 -10.37 -32.37 -18.79
CA TYR A 506 -9.59 -33.52 -18.31
C TYR A 506 -10.13 -34.14 -17.01
N GLY A 507 -11.25 -33.65 -16.45
CA GLY A 507 -11.97 -34.28 -15.34
C GLY A 507 -11.89 -33.57 -13.99
N THR A 508 -11.24 -32.39 -13.90
CA THR A 508 -11.26 -31.56 -12.69
C THR A 508 -12.60 -30.82 -12.55
N SER A 509 -13.08 -30.57 -11.33
CA SER A 509 -14.30 -29.75 -11.15
C SER A 509 -14.05 -28.29 -11.55
N LEU A 510 -15.07 -27.60 -12.07
CA LEU A 510 -14.96 -26.18 -12.42
C LEU A 510 -14.70 -25.31 -11.19
N LYS A 511 -15.27 -25.68 -10.03
CA LYS A 511 -15.03 -25.03 -8.73
C LYS A 511 -13.55 -25.13 -8.34
N ASP A 512 -12.95 -26.30 -8.47
CA ASP A 512 -11.51 -26.51 -8.18
C ASP A 512 -10.62 -25.76 -9.16
N ALA A 513 -10.93 -25.79 -10.45
CA ALA A 513 -10.17 -25.08 -11.48
C ALA A 513 -10.18 -23.56 -11.23
N LEU A 514 -11.35 -23.01 -10.86
CA LEU A 514 -11.52 -21.61 -10.46
C LEU A 514 -10.73 -21.27 -9.19
N ARG A 515 -10.76 -22.13 -8.17
CA ARG A 515 -10.00 -21.97 -6.93
C ARG A 515 -8.49 -21.97 -7.18
N GLU A 516 -7.97 -22.91 -7.95
CA GLU A 516 -6.55 -23.00 -8.31
C GLU A 516 -6.09 -21.79 -9.13
N PHE A 517 -6.92 -21.35 -10.08
CA PHE A 517 -6.71 -20.12 -10.84
C PHE A 517 -6.57 -18.92 -9.89
N ASN A 518 -7.49 -18.73 -8.94
CA ASN A 518 -7.41 -17.61 -8.00
C ASN A 518 -6.13 -17.68 -7.13
N ASN A 519 -5.88 -18.86 -6.55
CA ASN A 519 -4.77 -19.06 -5.61
C ASN A 519 -3.40 -18.91 -6.29
N THR A 520 -3.31 -19.02 -7.61
CA THR A 520 -2.08 -18.70 -8.34
C THR A 520 -1.72 -17.20 -8.23
N TYR A 521 -2.71 -16.31 -8.18
CA TYR A 521 -2.50 -14.86 -8.27
C TYR A 521 -2.59 -14.13 -6.93
N HIS A 522 -3.30 -14.66 -5.93
CA HIS A 522 -3.42 -14.08 -4.58
C HIS A 522 -3.93 -12.63 -4.55
N ILE A 523 -4.96 -12.32 -5.35
CA ILE A 523 -5.50 -10.95 -5.46
C ILE A 523 -6.89 -10.92 -4.81
N PRO A 524 -7.12 -10.12 -3.75
CA PRO A 524 -8.42 -10.09 -3.05
C PRO A 524 -9.61 -9.80 -3.96
N ARG A 525 -9.48 -8.82 -4.87
CA ARG A 525 -10.50 -8.48 -5.87
C ARG A 525 -10.85 -9.66 -6.80
N LEU A 526 -9.85 -10.45 -7.19
CA LEU A 526 -10.06 -11.64 -8.02
C LEU A 526 -10.78 -12.72 -7.21
N ALA A 527 -10.37 -12.95 -5.97
CA ALA A 527 -10.97 -13.93 -5.06
C ALA A 527 -12.47 -13.66 -4.88
N ARG A 528 -12.87 -12.39 -4.66
CA ARG A 528 -14.30 -12.00 -4.57
C ARG A 528 -15.10 -12.36 -5.81
N THR A 529 -14.54 -12.08 -6.98
CA THR A 529 -15.19 -12.39 -8.26
C THR A 529 -15.31 -13.90 -8.46
N VAL A 530 -14.23 -14.64 -8.21
CA VAL A 530 -14.17 -16.09 -8.39
C VAL A 530 -15.08 -16.80 -7.38
N ARG A 531 -15.12 -16.36 -6.12
CA ARG A 531 -16.03 -16.89 -5.09
C ARG A 531 -17.49 -16.68 -5.50
N LEU A 532 -17.86 -15.49 -5.96
CA LEU A 532 -19.20 -15.20 -6.46
C LEU A 532 -19.62 -16.14 -7.60
N ILE A 533 -18.75 -16.32 -8.59
CA ILE A 533 -19.01 -17.20 -9.73
C ILE A 533 -19.12 -18.66 -9.28
N SER A 534 -18.24 -19.11 -8.38
CA SER A 534 -18.20 -20.49 -7.90
C SER A 534 -19.46 -20.84 -7.12
N GLU A 535 -19.90 -19.97 -6.20
CA GLU A 535 -21.10 -20.19 -5.39
C GLU A 535 -22.37 -20.17 -6.26
N ALA A 536 -22.45 -19.25 -7.21
CA ALA A 536 -23.61 -19.17 -8.11
C ALA A 536 -23.70 -20.39 -9.06
N GLN A 537 -22.56 -20.90 -9.54
CA GLN A 537 -22.52 -22.11 -10.37
C GLN A 537 -22.99 -23.36 -9.63
N GLU A 538 -22.70 -23.44 -8.33
CA GLU A 538 -23.10 -24.58 -7.49
C GLU A 538 -24.63 -24.68 -7.40
N ALA A 539 -25.31 -23.53 -7.39
CA ALA A 539 -26.77 -23.46 -7.38
C ALA A 539 -27.41 -23.58 -8.78
N SER A 540 -26.83 -22.95 -9.82
CA SER A 540 -27.43 -22.89 -11.16
C SER A 540 -26.39 -22.86 -12.28
N SER A 541 -26.73 -23.46 -13.43
CA SER A 541 -25.93 -23.36 -14.66
C SER A 541 -26.17 -22.06 -15.46
N GLN A 542 -27.26 -21.35 -15.18
CA GLN A 542 -27.61 -20.05 -15.78
C GLN A 542 -27.36 -18.97 -14.74
N ILE A 543 -26.27 -18.23 -14.91
CA ILE A 543 -25.76 -17.25 -13.94
C ILE A 543 -25.46 -15.90 -14.60
N GLN A 544 -26.16 -15.58 -15.69
CA GLN A 544 -26.01 -14.33 -16.44
C GLN A 544 -26.07 -13.10 -15.53
N ASP A 545 -27.09 -12.99 -14.69
CA ASP A 545 -27.28 -11.82 -13.82
C ASP A 545 -26.18 -11.71 -12.75
N VAL A 546 -25.67 -12.86 -12.30
CA VAL A 546 -24.51 -12.92 -11.40
C VAL A 546 -23.26 -12.41 -12.11
N LEU A 547 -22.98 -12.91 -13.32
CA LEU A 547 -21.83 -12.48 -14.12
C LEU A 547 -21.91 -11.00 -14.50
N SER A 548 -23.11 -10.51 -14.81
CA SER A 548 -23.39 -9.10 -15.09
C SER A 548 -23.15 -8.22 -13.86
N THR A 549 -23.59 -8.67 -12.68
CA THR A 549 -23.33 -7.98 -11.41
C THR A 549 -21.84 -7.97 -11.08
N ALA A 550 -21.14 -9.09 -11.27
CA ALA A 550 -19.69 -9.18 -11.10
C ALA A 550 -18.94 -8.25 -12.06
N ALA A 551 -19.35 -8.20 -13.33
CA ALA A 551 -18.79 -7.29 -14.33
C ALA A 551 -19.00 -5.83 -13.93
N LYS A 552 -20.20 -5.46 -13.44
CA LYS A 552 -20.52 -4.10 -13.00
C LYS A 552 -19.73 -3.69 -11.76
N SER A 553 -19.58 -4.58 -10.78
CA SER A 553 -18.73 -4.33 -9.61
C SER A 553 -17.27 -4.16 -10.02
N SER A 554 -16.76 -5.03 -10.89
CA SER A 554 -15.41 -4.92 -11.46
C SER A 554 -15.20 -3.60 -12.22
N GLU A 555 -16.17 -3.16 -13.02
CA GLU A 555 -16.12 -1.86 -13.73
C GLU A 555 -16.05 -0.68 -12.75
N ASN A 556 -16.87 -0.69 -11.69
CA ASN A 556 -16.82 0.34 -10.66
C ASN A 556 -15.44 0.39 -9.98
N GLN A 557 -14.85 -0.77 -9.68
CA GLN A 557 -13.51 -0.86 -9.10
C GLN A 557 -12.42 -0.39 -10.08
N ASP A 558 -12.56 -0.67 -11.38
CA ASP A 558 -11.65 -0.16 -12.42
C ASP A 558 -11.69 1.38 -12.50
N ASP A 559 -12.88 1.97 -12.41
CA ASP A 559 -13.05 3.43 -12.38
C ASP A 559 -12.35 4.05 -11.16
N ILE A 560 -12.51 3.43 -9.99
CA ILE A 560 -11.85 3.82 -8.73
C ILE A 560 -10.33 3.73 -8.86
N ASP A 561 -9.81 2.60 -9.35
CA ASP A 561 -8.38 2.36 -9.51
C ASP A 561 -7.77 3.35 -10.50
N ARG A 562 -8.51 3.73 -11.55
CA ARG A 562 -8.10 4.75 -12.53
C ARG A 562 -8.04 6.15 -11.91
N GLU A 563 -9.04 6.55 -11.12
CA GLU A 563 -9.04 7.84 -10.41
C GLU A 563 -7.89 7.89 -9.40
N ARG A 564 -7.70 6.82 -8.61
CA ARG A 564 -6.60 6.68 -7.66
C ARG A 564 -5.24 6.78 -8.34
N LYS A 565 -5.00 6.04 -9.42
CA LYS A 565 -3.73 6.08 -10.17
C LYS A 565 -3.44 7.48 -10.69
N THR A 566 -4.46 8.19 -11.19
CA THR A 566 -4.29 9.54 -11.74
C THR A 566 -3.94 10.54 -10.64
N ARG A 567 -4.69 10.55 -9.53
CA ARG A 567 -4.45 11.48 -8.40
C ARG A 567 -3.15 11.22 -7.68
N THR A 568 -2.88 9.97 -7.32
CA THR A 568 -1.63 9.59 -6.63
C THR A 568 -0.39 9.84 -7.49
N ARG A 569 -0.50 9.70 -8.82
CA ARG A 569 0.58 10.05 -9.74
C ARG A 569 0.92 11.54 -9.70
N MET A 570 -0.09 12.42 -9.71
CA MET A 570 0.14 13.86 -9.59
C MET A 570 0.84 14.20 -8.27
N GLN A 571 0.37 13.63 -7.16
CA GLN A 571 0.98 13.87 -5.84
C GLN A 571 2.42 13.38 -5.72
N MET A 572 2.73 12.21 -6.28
CA MET A 572 4.11 11.72 -6.37
C MET A 572 5.00 12.68 -7.17
N VAL A 573 4.53 13.20 -8.31
CA VAL A 573 5.28 14.17 -9.12
C VAL A 573 5.57 15.42 -8.32
N ILE A 574 4.58 15.95 -7.59
CA ILE A 574 4.75 17.10 -6.70
C ILE A 574 5.83 16.85 -5.65
N ILE A 575 5.79 15.71 -4.95
CA ILE A 575 6.79 15.35 -3.94
C ILE A 575 8.21 15.26 -4.53
N ILE A 576 8.34 14.64 -5.70
CA ILE A 576 9.63 14.54 -6.42
C ILE A 576 10.12 15.95 -6.79
N MET A 577 9.24 16.80 -7.31
CA MET A 577 9.59 18.19 -7.66
C MET A 577 10.03 18.97 -6.44
N THR A 578 9.33 18.88 -5.31
CA THR A 578 9.75 19.52 -4.06
C THR A 578 11.13 19.05 -3.62
N TYR A 579 11.39 17.74 -3.64
CA TYR A 579 12.72 17.22 -3.37
C TYR A 579 13.79 17.78 -4.33
N LEU A 580 13.53 17.84 -5.64
CA LEU A 580 14.45 18.40 -6.62
C LEU A 580 14.71 19.90 -6.37
N THR A 581 13.68 20.67 -6.01
CA THR A 581 13.87 22.09 -5.63
C THR A 581 14.71 22.24 -4.37
N LEU A 582 14.50 21.38 -3.36
CA LEU A 582 15.28 21.38 -2.13
C LEU A 582 16.75 21.00 -2.40
N LEU A 583 16.99 20.01 -3.26
CA LEU A 583 18.31 19.64 -3.74
C LEU A 583 18.99 20.81 -4.48
N ALA A 584 18.27 21.51 -5.35
CA ALA A 584 18.79 22.67 -6.07
C ALA A 584 19.16 23.83 -5.12
N VAL A 585 18.31 24.12 -4.13
CA VAL A 585 18.60 25.14 -3.12
C VAL A 585 19.81 24.75 -2.28
N MET A 586 19.93 23.50 -1.83
CA MET A 586 21.10 23.02 -1.08
C MET A 586 22.39 23.09 -1.90
N ALA A 587 22.34 22.70 -3.17
CA ALA A 587 23.47 22.82 -4.10
C ALA A 587 23.90 24.28 -4.28
N LEU A 588 22.93 25.18 -4.47
CA LEU A 588 23.18 26.62 -4.60
C LEU A 588 23.78 27.22 -3.32
N LEU A 589 23.24 26.85 -2.15
CA LEU A 589 23.74 27.31 -0.86
C LEU A 589 25.21 26.92 -0.66
N LYS A 590 25.61 25.70 -1.03
CA LYS A 590 27.01 25.29 -0.97
C LYS A 590 27.92 26.16 -1.83
N ILE A 591 27.56 26.40 -3.10
CA ILE A 591 28.36 27.22 -4.02
C ILE A 591 28.47 28.65 -3.49
N GLN A 592 27.33 29.28 -3.15
CA GLN A 592 27.32 30.65 -2.64
C GLN A 592 28.08 30.80 -1.32
N PHE A 593 27.99 29.82 -0.44
CA PHE A 593 28.72 29.83 0.82
C PHE A 593 30.24 29.82 0.60
N LEU A 594 30.74 28.95 -0.28
CA LEU A 594 32.18 28.87 -0.56
C LEU A 594 32.71 30.13 -1.26
N ASP A 595 31.95 30.68 -2.22
CA ASP A 595 32.31 31.93 -2.90
C ASP A 595 32.33 33.13 -1.93
N THR A 596 31.35 33.22 -1.02
CA THR A 596 31.30 34.34 -0.06
C THR A 596 32.41 34.26 0.99
N MET A 597 32.75 33.05 1.45
CA MET A 597 33.91 32.85 2.33
C MET A 597 35.23 33.21 1.63
N ALA A 598 35.42 32.78 0.38
CA ALA A 598 36.60 33.13 -0.41
C ALA A 598 36.71 34.65 -0.65
N GLY A 599 35.59 35.31 -1.00
CA GLY A 599 35.56 36.76 -1.21
C GLY A 599 35.79 37.59 0.07
N LEU A 600 35.36 37.10 1.23
CA LEU A 600 35.63 37.73 2.54
C LEU A 600 37.10 37.57 2.96
N ALA A 601 37.74 36.44 2.62
CA ALA A 601 39.16 36.23 2.86
C ALA A 601 40.05 37.14 1.98
N GLU A 602 39.64 37.42 0.74
CA GLU A 602 40.37 38.31 -0.17
C GLU A 602 40.22 39.81 0.17
N THR A 603 39.07 40.21 0.74
CA THR A 603 38.78 41.62 1.05
C THR A 603 39.30 42.09 2.42
N SER A 604 39.75 41.18 3.28
CA SER A 604 40.15 41.44 4.68
C SER A 604 41.66 41.56 4.90
N GLY A 605 42.41 42.10 3.92
CA GLY A 605 43.88 42.26 3.98
C GLY A 605 44.45 43.15 5.11
N GLN A 606 43.65 43.64 6.06
CA GLN A 606 44.08 44.46 7.20
C GLN A 606 43.39 44.16 8.55
N ALA A 607 42.52 43.15 8.63
CA ALA A 607 41.88 42.71 9.89
C ALA A 607 42.09 41.20 10.11
N ALA A 608 43.35 40.76 10.06
CA ALA A 608 43.71 39.34 10.05
C ALA A 608 43.31 38.56 11.32
N GLN A 609 43.07 39.22 12.45
CA GLN A 609 42.89 38.55 13.74
C GLN A 609 41.43 38.20 14.07
N GLU A 610 40.45 39.02 13.64
CA GLU A 610 39.01 38.69 13.78
C GLU A 610 38.52 37.75 12.67
N THR A 611 39.14 37.79 11.48
CA THR A 611 38.84 36.86 10.38
C THR A 611 39.38 35.45 10.63
N GLU A 612 40.47 35.29 11.40
CA GLU A 612 40.98 33.96 11.81
C GLU A 612 40.05 33.25 12.79
N GLU A 613 39.45 33.98 13.74
CA GLU A 613 38.47 33.44 14.70
C GLU A 613 37.15 33.07 13.99
N PHE A 614 36.72 33.88 13.02
CA PHE A 614 35.58 33.60 12.15
C PHE A 614 35.82 32.38 11.24
N SER A 615 37.01 32.25 10.66
CA SER A 615 37.41 31.11 9.82
C SER A 615 37.60 29.82 10.61
N GLN A 616 38.00 29.89 11.87
CA GLN A 616 38.14 28.72 12.75
C GLN A 616 36.79 28.25 13.33
N ALA A 617 35.79 29.14 13.39
CA ALA A 617 34.46 28.82 13.89
C ALA A 617 33.62 27.98 12.90
N ILE A 618 33.97 27.95 11.61
CA ILE A 618 33.17 27.29 10.57
C ILE A 618 34.05 26.38 9.70
N ASP A 619 33.92 25.08 9.90
CA ASP A 619 34.57 24.04 9.09
C ASP A 619 33.76 23.83 7.77
N PRO A 620 34.27 24.24 6.60
CA PRO A 620 33.56 24.11 5.33
C PRO A 620 33.36 22.66 4.90
N ASP A 621 34.28 21.76 5.28
CA ASP A 621 34.20 20.33 4.97
C ASP A 621 33.09 19.67 5.79
N LEU A 622 32.97 20.07 7.06
CA LEU A 622 31.86 19.65 7.92
C LEU A 622 30.50 20.08 7.35
N LEU A 623 30.37 21.33 6.89
CA LEU A 623 29.13 21.83 6.30
C LEU A 623 28.79 21.11 4.98
N SER A 624 29.78 20.90 4.11
CA SER A 624 29.61 20.15 2.86
C SER A 624 29.11 18.73 3.13
N MET A 625 29.70 18.04 4.12
CA MET A 625 29.26 16.73 4.57
C MET A 625 27.82 16.75 5.09
N LEU A 626 27.49 17.69 5.98
CA LEU A 626 26.16 17.78 6.57
C LEU A 626 25.06 18.08 5.54
N PHE A 627 25.32 18.97 4.57
CA PHE A 627 24.36 19.23 3.50
C PHE A 627 24.18 18.01 2.59
N PHE A 628 25.26 17.30 2.28
CA PHE A 628 25.15 16.06 1.51
C PHE A 628 24.33 15.01 2.25
N HIS A 629 24.58 14.82 3.54
CA HIS A 629 23.81 13.91 4.38
C HIS A 629 22.35 14.35 4.52
N ALA A 630 22.08 15.66 4.60
CA ALA A 630 20.72 16.18 4.62
C ALA A 630 19.96 15.84 3.32
N VAL A 631 20.56 16.11 2.16
CA VAL A 631 19.95 15.83 0.84
C VAL A 631 19.75 14.32 0.64
N THR A 632 20.72 13.49 1.05
CA THR A 632 20.61 12.03 0.93
C THR A 632 19.52 11.47 1.84
N LEU A 633 19.47 11.85 3.12
CA LEU A 633 18.39 11.45 4.03
C LEU A 633 17.03 11.88 3.51
N GLN A 634 16.92 13.12 3.03
CA GLN A 634 15.70 13.64 2.46
C GLN A 634 15.29 12.91 1.17
N ALA A 635 16.25 12.48 0.33
CA ALA A 635 15.99 11.68 -0.86
C ALA A 635 15.34 10.34 -0.51
N LEU A 636 15.87 9.65 0.52
CA LEU A 636 15.35 8.37 0.99
C LEU A 636 13.92 8.54 1.53
N ILE A 637 13.74 9.50 2.44
CA ILE A 637 12.44 9.78 3.06
C ILE A 637 11.40 10.14 2.00
N SER A 638 11.72 11.10 1.11
CA SER A 638 10.81 11.54 0.04
C SER A 638 10.44 10.38 -0.89
N SER A 639 11.39 9.47 -1.16
CA SER A 639 11.16 8.29 -1.99
C SER A 639 10.20 7.28 -1.38
N PHE A 640 10.38 6.97 -0.09
CA PHE A 640 9.47 6.07 0.62
C PHE A 640 8.08 6.66 0.76
N ILE A 641 7.98 7.96 1.02
CA ILE A 641 6.69 8.67 1.07
C ILE A 641 6.02 8.66 -0.31
N ALA A 642 6.73 8.99 -1.38
CA ALA A 642 6.20 8.98 -2.75
C ALA A 642 5.73 7.58 -3.18
N GLY A 643 6.47 6.53 -2.83
CA GLY A 643 6.04 5.15 -3.06
C GLY A 643 4.81 4.76 -2.24
N TYR A 644 4.81 5.11 -0.95
CA TYR A 644 3.70 4.84 -0.04
C TYR A 644 2.39 5.48 -0.52
N ILE A 645 2.42 6.75 -0.93
CA ILE A 645 1.23 7.44 -1.46
C ILE A 645 0.72 6.78 -2.75
N ARG A 646 1.63 6.26 -3.60
CA ARG A 646 1.24 5.60 -4.86
C ARG A 646 0.57 4.25 -4.66
N ASN A 647 1.21 3.36 -3.89
CA ASN A 647 0.82 1.94 -3.83
C ASN A 647 0.47 1.45 -2.42
N VAL A 648 0.48 2.31 -1.40
CA VAL A 648 0.14 2.01 0.01
C VAL A 648 1.14 1.06 0.69
N GLN A 649 2.15 0.60 -0.04
CA GLN A 649 3.20 -0.26 0.47
C GLN A 649 4.54 0.47 0.47
N ILE A 650 5.23 0.46 1.62
CA ILE A 650 6.55 1.09 1.79
C ILE A 650 7.58 0.50 0.82
N ILE A 651 7.50 -0.81 0.54
CA ILE A 651 8.41 -1.52 -0.38
C ILE A 651 8.33 -0.93 -1.80
N SER A 652 7.19 -0.36 -2.20
CA SER A 652 7.08 0.28 -3.51
C SER A 652 7.89 1.59 -3.61
N GLY A 653 8.33 2.15 -2.48
CA GLY A 653 9.24 3.29 -2.38
C GLY A 653 10.67 2.99 -2.81
N VAL A 654 11.06 1.72 -2.82
CA VAL A 654 12.43 1.28 -3.10
C VAL A 654 12.93 1.73 -4.47
N LYS A 655 12.08 1.69 -5.51
CA LYS A 655 12.44 2.16 -6.86
C LYS A 655 12.75 3.65 -6.90
N TYR A 656 11.99 4.43 -6.14
CA TYR A 656 12.22 5.86 -6.00
C TYR A 656 13.46 6.14 -5.18
N ALA A 657 13.73 5.34 -4.15
CA ALA A 657 14.90 5.51 -3.28
C ALA A 657 16.19 5.34 -4.09
N VAL A 658 16.24 4.34 -4.96
CA VAL A 658 17.36 4.15 -5.90
C VAL A 658 17.45 5.33 -6.87
N ALA A 659 16.34 5.75 -7.49
CA ALA A 659 16.35 6.84 -8.47
C ALA A 659 16.75 8.19 -7.87
N LEU A 660 16.09 8.65 -6.81
CA LEU A 660 16.34 9.96 -6.19
C LEU A 660 17.68 10.01 -5.46
N ALA A 661 18.13 8.92 -4.83
CA ALA A 661 19.47 8.87 -4.26
C ALA A 661 20.53 9.02 -5.36
N THR A 662 20.33 8.36 -6.52
CA THR A 662 21.24 8.52 -7.67
C THR A 662 21.28 9.96 -8.16
N VAL A 663 20.13 10.64 -8.24
CA VAL A 663 20.08 12.08 -8.57
C VAL A 663 20.84 12.91 -7.54
N ALA A 664 20.68 12.64 -6.23
CA ALA A 664 21.45 13.31 -5.18
C ALA A 664 22.97 13.12 -5.36
N LEU A 665 23.41 11.89 -5.62
CA LEU A 665 24.83 11.57 -5.77
C LEU A 665 25.41 12.31 -6.97
N VAL A 666 24.76 12.22 -8.13
CA VAL A 666 25.20 12.87 -9.37
C VAL A 666 25.23 14.38 -9.19
N ALA A 667 24.16 14.97 -8.65
CA ALA A 667 24.10 16.41 -8.42
C ALA A 667 25.21 16.89 -7.47
N TRP A 668 25.44 16.18 -6.36
CA TRP A 668 26.45 16.59 -5.39
C TRP A 668 27.87 16.42 -5.91
N THR A 669 28.14 15.35 -6.68
CA THR A 669 29.43 15.17 -7.36
C THR A 669 29.71 16.29 -8.36
N ALA A 670 28.68 16.76 -9.09
CA ALA A 670 28.82 17.89 -10.00
C ALA A 670 29.11 19.21 -9.25
N VAL A 671 28.40 19.46 -8.13
CA VAL A 671 28.63 20.65 -7.28
C VAL A 671 30.05 20.66 -6.70
N GLU A 672 30.55 19.51 -6.25
CA GLU A 672 31.93 19.37 -5.75
C GLU A 672 32.96 19.74 -6.83
N GLN A 673 32.78 19.22 -8.05
CA GLN A 673 33.69 19.49 -9.18
C GLN A 673 33.70 20.97 -9.58
N ILE A 674 32.54 21.64 -9.56
CA ILE A 674 32.42 23.07 -9.84
C ILE A 674 33.17 23.87 -8.78
N SER A 675 33.00 23.52 -7.50
CA SER A 675 33.66 24.19 -6.39
C SER A 675 35.18 23.99 -6.38
N SER A 676 35.69 22.87 -6.89
CA SER A 676 37.13 22.58 -6.95
C SER A 676 37.82 23.15 -8.20
N GLY A 677 37.14 23.99 -8.99
CA GLY A 677 37.70 24.64 -10.19
C GLY A 677 37.76 23.77 -11.45
N GLY A 678 37.04 22.64 -11.48
CA GLY A 678 36.95 21.75 -12.64
C GLY A 678 36.14 22.40 -13.77
N THR A 679 36.80 22.73 -14.89
CA THR A 679 36.24 23.54 -16.00
C THR A 679 35.18 22.81 -16.84
N GLU A 680 34.85 21.55 -16.52
CA GLU A 680 33.91 20.71 -17.28
C GLU A 680 32.53 20.53 -16.59
N GLY A 681 32.34 20.98 -15.35
CA GLY A 681 31.14 20.68 -14.54
C GLY A 681 29.92 21.58 -14.77
N GLY A 682 30.08 22.73 -15.42
CA GLY A 682 29.02 23.76 -15.53
C GLY A 682 27.81 23.37 -16.40
N GLU A 683 28.00 22.49 -17.39
CA GLU A 683 26.93 22.10 -18.32
C GLU A 683 25.94 21.07 -17.73
N ALA A 684 26.39 20.23 -16.79
CA ALA A 684 25.57 19.20 -16.15
C ALA A 684 24.51 19.78 -15.19
N LEU A 685 24.85 20.89 -14.52
CA LEU A 685 23.94 21.56 -13.57
C LEU A 685 22.87 22.39 -14.29
N LEU A 686 23.20 22.94 -15.47
CA LEU A 686 22.24 23.65 -16.34
C LEU A 686 21.17 22.70 -16.91
N LEU A 687 21.48 21.41 -17.11
CA LEU A 687 20.49 20.41 -17.51
C LEU A 687 19.56 19.98 -16.37
N LEU A 688 20.05 19.90 -15.12
CA LEU A 688 19.24 19.53 -13.95
C LEU A 688 18.41 20.68 -13.38
N VAL A 689 18.92 21.92 -13.41
CA VAL A 689 18.22 23.12 -12.92
C VAL A 689 17.38 23.76 -14.02
N GLY A 690 17.84 23.73 -15.28
CA GLY A 690 17.10 24.29 -16.43
C GLY A 690 15.83 23.52 -16.79
N SER A 691 15.76 22.22 -16.51
CA SER A 691 14.56 21.41 -16.76
C SER A 691 13.47 21.58 -15.71
N ALA A 692 13.79 22.14 -14.54
CA ALA A 692 12.80 22.45 -13.50
C ALA A 692 12.08 23.80 -13.73
N GLY A 693 12.59 24.63 -14.65
CA GLY A 693 12.11 25.98 -14.92
C GLY A 693 11.04 26.05 -16.01
N TRP A 694 11.41 25.99 -17.29
CA TRP A 694 10.49 26.33 -18.39
C TRP A 694 10.73 25.45 -19.62
N SER A 695 9.96 24.37 -19.79
CA SER A 695 9.69 23.78 -21.13
C SER A 695 8.66 22.64 -21.12
N LEU A 696 8.30 22.08 -19.97
CA LEU A 696 7.28 21.02 -19.88
C LEU A 696 5.84 21.50 -19.72
N TRP A 697 5.62 22.82 -19.62
CA TRP A 697 4.30 23.42 -19.39
C TRP A 697 4.06 24.58 -20.35
N GLY A 698 3.72 24.25 -21.60
CA GLY A 698 3.16 25.21 -22.54
C GLY A 698 1.78 25.66 -22.07
N GLN A 699 1.68 26.89 -21.56
CA GLN A 699 0.42 27.60 -21.42
C GLN A 699 -0.23 27.76 -22.80
N GLY A 700 -1.45 27.25 -22.95
CA GLY A 700 -2.32 27.59 -24.07
C GLY A 700 -2.70 29.06 -24.03
N ARG A 701 -2.00 29.91 -24.79
CA ARG A 701 -2.51 31.19 -25.29
C ARG A 701 -2.05 31.40 -26.74
N PRO A 702 -2.96 31.75 -27.66
CA PRO A 702 -2.62 31.93 -29.07
C PRO A 702 -1.99 33.32 -29.24
N SER A 703 -0.70 33.36 -29.57
CA SER A 703 -0.03 34.59 -30.02
C SER A 703 -0.24 34.78 -31.53
N ILE A 704 -0.84 35.93 -31.83
CA ILE A 704 -1.02 36.56 -33.14
C ILE A 704 0.28 36.50 -33.96
N LEU A 705 0.22 35.97 -35.18
CA LEU A 705 1.26 36.14 -36.21
C LEU A 705 0.91 37.35 -37.09
N PRO A 706 1.86 38.24 -37.43
CA PRO A 706 1.68 39.19 -38.50
C PRO A 706 2.14 38.60 -39.84
N GLY A 707 1.25 38.69 -40.83
CA GLY A 707 1.60 38.98 -42.23
C GLY A 707 2.29 37.89 -43.06
N CYS A 708 1.50 37.20 -43.89
CA CYS A 708 1.86 36.98 -45.29
C CYS A 708 0.60 36.86 -46.16
N ASN A 709 0.60 37.66 -47.23
CA ASN A 709 -0.38 37.79 -48.30
C ASN A 709 -0.76 36.46 -48.96
N GLY A 710 -2.03 36.38 -49.43
CA GLY A 710 -2.34 35.71 -50.70
C GLY A 710 -3.55 34.78 -50.71
N SER A 711 -4.67 35.33 -51.18
CA SER A 711 -5.77 34.69 -51.94
C SER A 711 -6.64 33.59 -51.29
N ALA A 712 -7.93 33.96 -51.09
CA ALA A 712 -9.20 33.25 -51.35
C ALA A 712 -9.13 31.75 -51.70
N ASP A 713 -9.98 30.86 -51.16
CA ASP A 713 -11.43 30.95 -51.26
C ASP A 713 -12.19 30.00 -50.30
N THR A 714 -13.46 30.32 -50.14
CA THR A 714 -14.58 29.78 -49.34
C THR A 714 -14.79 28.27 -49.11
N GLY A 715 -15.47 27.93 -47.99
CA GLY A 715 -16.34 26.74 -47.89
C GLY A 715 -16.29 25.98 -46.55
N GLY A 716 -17.26 26.20 -45.66
CA GLY A 716 -17.38 25.46 -44.40
C GLY A 716 -18.12 24.12 -44.53
N CYS A 717 -17.83 23.19 -43.63
CA CYS A 717 -18.81 22.24 -43.08
C CYS A 717 -18.30 21.57 -41.80
N ASN A 718 -19.23 21.42 -40.84
CA ASN A 718 -19.10 20.78 -39.54
C ASN A 718 -18.85 19.26 -39.65
N SER A 719 -18.19 18.66 -38.64
CA SER A 719 -18.71 17.56 -37.80
C SER A 719 -17.61 16.66 -37.20
N PHE A 720 -17.83 16.26 -35.94
CA PHE A 720 -17.42 14.99 -35.32
C PHE A 720 -15.94 14.54 -35.39
N THR A 721 -15.19 14.74 -34.30
CA THR A 721 -14.77 13.69 -33.33
C THR A 721 -13.59 14.22 -32.51
N ARG A 722 -13.80 14.30 -31.18
CA ARG A 722 -12.75 14.57 -30.20
C ARG A 722 -12.79 13.44 -29.19
N GLN A 723 -12.07 12.34 -29.46
CA GLN A 723 -11.53 11.44 -28.43
C GLN A 723 -10.72 10.30 -29.03
N SER A 724 -9.41 10.49 -29.07
CA SER A 724 -8.33 9.50 -28.86
C SER A 724 -7.03 10.22 -29.19
N LEU A 725 -5.89 9.73 -28.72
CA LEU A 725 -4.57 10.39 -28.74
C LEU A 725 -4.24 11.23 -27.50
N LEU A 726 -4.42 10.63 -26.32
CA LEU A 726 -3.56 10.86 -25.16
C LEU A 726 -3.12 9.50 -24.62
N SER A 727 -2.27 8.79 -25.39
CA SER A 727 -1.48 7.68 -24.87
C SER A 727 -0.21 7.52 -25.70
N ALA A 728 0.79 8.33 -25.38
CA ALA A 728 2.18 8.08 -25.72
C ALA A 728 3.02 8.86 -24.72
N GLU A 729 3.05 8.38 -23.48
CA GLU A 729 4.01 8.84 -22.48
C GLU A 729 5.29 8.03 -22.57
N THR A 730 6.39 8.76 -22.52
CA THR A 730 7.79 8.33 -22.51
C THR A 730 8.13 7.60 -21.21
N ASP A 731 8.66 6.38 -21.35
CA ASP A 731 9.14 5.54 -20.26
C ASP A 731 10.66 5.31 -20.45
N PRO A 732 11.54 5.74 -19.53
CA PRO A 732 12.99 5.76 -19.77
C PRO A 732 13.73 4.44 -19.45
N PHE A 733 13.04 3.33 -19.17
CA PHE A 733 13.70 2.04 -18.85
C PHE A 733 13.05 0.84 -19.55
N ARG A 734 13.08 0.82 -20.89
CA ARG A 734 12.80 -0.38 -21.69
C ARG A 734 14.08 -0.90 -22.32
N LEU A 735 14.84 -1.71 -21.58
CA LEU A 735 15.91 -2.54 -22.13
C LEU A 735 15.39 -3.99 -22.20
N GLU A 736 15.60 -4.58 -23.38
CA GLU A 736 15.46 -6.00 -23.76
C GLU A 736 14.06 -6.56 -24.06
N SER A 737 13.66 -6.40 -25.33
CA SER A 737 13.29 -7.51 -26.24
C SER A 737 13.10 -6.95 -27.66
N GLN A 738 14.16 -6.38 -28.22
CA GLN A 738 14.25 -6.14 -29.66
C GLN A 738 15.18 -7.19 -30.27
N PHE A 739 14.68 -8.40 -30.45
CA PHE A 739 15.16 -9.33 -31.46
C PHE A 739 14.00 -10.24 -31.86
N GLU A 740 13.14 -9.72 -32.72
CA GLU A 740 12.47 -10.54 -33.73
C GLU A 740 12.15 -9.65 -34.93
N CYS A 741 12.93 -9.84 -35.99
CA CYS A 741 12.71 -9.22 -37.29
C CYS A 741 11.30 -9.55 -37.79
N SER A 742 10.51 -8.53 -38.13
CA SER A 742 9.35 -8.70 -39.00
C SER A 742 9.83 -9.14 -40.38
N ARG A 743 9.86 -10.46 -40.63
CA ARG A 743 9.73 -10.98 -41.98
C ARG A 743 8.28 -10.87 -42.37
N THR A 744 7.98 -9.87 -43.18
CA THR A 744 6.81 -9.87 -44.04
C THR A 744 6.94 -11.05 -45.00
N TYR A 745 6.15 -12.10 -44.77
CA TYR A 745 5.81 -13.07 -45.81
C TYR A 745 4.30 -13.29 -45.79
N SER A 746 3.65 -12.63 -46.75
CA SER A 746 2.44 -13.13 -47.36
C SER A 746 2.76 -14.42 -48.11
N HIS A 747 2.05 -15.50 -47.80
CA HIS A 747 1.80 -16.59 -48.76
C HIS A 747 0.42 -17.18 -48.49
N GLN A 748 -0.51 -16.82 -49.37
CA GLN A 748 -1.70 -17.60 -49.68
C GLN A 748 -1.37 -18.42 -50.94
N TYR A 749 -1.94 -19.62 -51.01
CA TYR A 749 -1.59 -20.75 -51.86
C TYR A 749 -1.43 -20.50 -53.38
N ASP A 750 -0.55 -21.32 -53.97
CA ASP A 750 -0.12 -21.42 -55.37
C ASP A 750 -0.97 -22.43 -56.18
N ASN A 751 -1.39 -22.07 -57.40
CA ASN A 751 -1.14 -22.81 -58.66
C ASN A 751 -1.93 -22.29 -59.88
N LYS A 752 -1.21 -21.55 -60.75
CA LYS A 752 -1.05 -21.65 -62.23
C LYS A 752 -2.21 -21.95 -63.21
N PRO A 753 -2.09 -21.64 -64.54
CA PRO A 753 -0.92 -21.10 -65.25
C PRO A 753 -1.15 -19.87 -66.17
N GLU A 754 0.01 -19.34 -66.57
CA GLU A 754 0.31 -18.30 -67.56
C GLU A 754 -0.34 -18.49 -68.95
N ARG A 755 -0.65 -17.36 -69.60
CA ARG A 755 -0.17 -17.03 -70.97
C ARG A 755 -0.28 -15.52 -71.23
N THR A 756 0.84 -14.96 -71.64
CA THR A 756 1.06 -13.60 -72.15
C THR A 756 0.58 -13.42 -73.60
N CYS A 757 0.35 -12.14 -73.97
CA CYS A 757 0.12 -11.48 -75.28
C CYS A 757 -1.23 -10.76 -75.25
N GLY A 758 -1.43 -9.49 -75.57
CA GLY A 758 -0.65 -8.47 -76.26
C GLY A 758 -1.68 -7.48 -76.86
N ALA A 759 -1.47 -6.18 -76.65
CA ALA A 759 -2.02 -4.99 -77.33
C ALA A 759 -3.27 -5.07 -78.23
N GLY A 760 -4.22 -4.12 -78.05
CA GLY A 760 -5.12 -3.70 -79.13
C GLY A 760 -6.43 -3.00 -78.75
N ARG A 761 -6.37 -1.67 -78.58
CA ARG A 761 -7.19 -0.62 -79.25
C ARG A 761 -8.68 -0.88 -79.66
N VAL A 762 -9.51 0.15 -79.42
CA VAL A 762 -10.66 0.68 -80.20
C VAL A 762 -12.10 0.35 -79.75
N ASP A 763 -12.83 1.44 -79.48
CA ASP A 763 -14.25 1.85 -79.68
C ASP A 763 -15.43 0.87 -79.49
N ASP A 764 -16.45 1.34 -78.75
CA ASP A 764 -17.70 1.96 -79.28
C ASP A 764 -19.01 1.53 -78.56
N SER A 765 -19.88 2.54 -78.44
CA SER A 765 -21.35 2.58 -78.54
C SER A 765 -22.32 1.66 -77.77
N THR A 766 -23.13 2.33 -76.92
CA THR A 766 -24.61 2.40 -76.85
C THR A 766 -25.53 1.17 -76.62
N ARG A 767 -26.69 1.49 -75.98
CA ARG A 767 -28.02 0.83 -75.97
C ARG A 767 -28.23 -0.36 -75.01
N ASP A 768 -29.40 -0.61 -74.42
CA ASP A 768 -30.75 0.01 -74.43
C ASP A 768 -31.56 -0.54 -73.21
N ASP A 769 -32.75 0.03 -73.00
CA ASP A 769 -33.95 -0.47 -72.28
C ASP A 769 -33.94 -0.43 -70.72
N GLY A 770 -34.89 0.22 -70.01
CA GLY A 770 -36.34 0.41 -70.23
C GLY A 770 -37.12 -0.74 -69.53
N VAL A 771 -38.22 -0.61 -68.75
CA VAL A 771 -39.27 0.39 -68.55
C VAL A 771 -40.11 -0.02 -67.30
N GLN A 772 -40.51 0.98 -66.51
CA GLN A 772 -41.75 1.23 -65.72
C GLN A 772 -42.58 0.14 -65.00
N GLY A 773 -43.05 0.52 -63.80
CA GLY A 773 -44.28 0.03 -63.17
C GLY A 773 -44.72 0.90 -61.97
N THR A 774 -45.89 1.52 -62.10
CA THR A 774 -46.48 2.66 -61.36
C THR A 774 -47.16 2.39 -60.00
N ASN A 775 -47.30 3.49 -59.23
CA ASN A 775 -48.39 3.89 -58.31
C ASN A 775 -48.54 3.23 -56.92
N CYS A 776 -48.39 4.04 -55.85
CA CYS A 776 -49.53 4.43 -55.00
C CYS A 776 -49.21 5.62 -54.07
N GLN A 777 -50.26 6.36 -53.74
CA GLN A 777 -50.33 7.71 -53.16
C GLN A 777 -50.22 7.78 -51.62
N THR A 778 -49.49 8.80 -51.16
CA THR A 778 -49.77 9.78 -50.08
C THR A 778 -50.73 9.47 -48.90
N GLY A 779 -50.23 9.72 -47.68
CA GLY A 779 -51.03 10.10 -46.49
C GLY A 779 -50.14 10.75 -45.42
N ARG A 780 -50.46 11.99 -45.01
CA ARG A 780 -49.63 12.98 -44.28
C ARG A 780 -49.78 13.00 -42.74
N CYS A 781 -48.68 13.42 -42.09
CA CYS A 781 -48.48 14.37 -40.98
C CYS A 781 -49.29 14.29 -39.66
N ARG A 782 -48.58 14.34 -38.51
CA ARG A 782 -48.56 15.53 -37.62
C ARG A 782 -47.51 15.47 -36.51
N GLN A 783 -46.76 16.57 -36.34
CA GLN A 783 -46.15 17.05 -35.10
C GLN A 783 -47.21 17.76 -34.24
N HIS A 784 -47.07 17.73 -32.92
CA HIS A 784 -47.09 18.93 -32.07
C HIS A 784 -46.58 18.65 -30.64
N ASP A 785 -45.80 19.62 -30.17
CA ASP A 785 -45.38 20.04 -28.82
C ASP A 785 -44.45 19.17 -27.95
#